data_AF-A0A059A4M9-F1
#
_entry.id   AF-A0A059A4M9-F1
#
_cell.length_a   1.000
_cell.length_b   1.000
_cell.length_c   1.000
_cell.angle_alpha   90.00
_cell.angle_beta   90.00
_cell.angle_gamma   90.00
#
_symmetry.space_group_name_H-M   'P 1'
#
loop_
_entity.id
_entity.type
_entity.pdbx_description
1 polymer ?
#
loop_
_entity_poly.entity_id
_entity_poly.type
_entity_poly.pdbx_seq_one_letter_code
_entity_poly.pdbx_strand_id
1 'polypeptide(L)'
;MAALIQPSATLPSPPLLPKLPSSSSPPSSSLSLPKPKPLHSAAAASSTQFPSPRPPPSPLPPPCRPESRRLFASEPFDGPPPPDAAAAVGSLTDDCFDLLRFSVGCGDVDLARAVHAVFLRLELEENPSLGNALIVAYLKLGRTSDAYGVFGGLSRPSVVSYTAVVSGLAKADRGLEAVEVFFRLMGSGIHPNEYSFVAILTACIRLTELELGVQVHALVAKTGYLESTFVSNALMAMYNKCECLDSALALFDEMPKRDVASWNTVVSGLVKAQMYERAFESFRQMDQIDGFRVDHMMLSVLLTACTDASSLIRGKEIHAHAIRIGMETDLSVNNALIGFYIKYGTIDDVEALFEKMATRDVITWTEMIRAYAEFGLIDLAMEIFHIMPEKNCVSRNALLAGLCENGKAFEVLDLFISMVEEGLELTDYTLTTVAKACGLLGEGKLSEQLQGFIIKFGLLANACVEAALLDMCTHCGRMVAAGKMFKRWPFEWDSSIICTSMICGYARNGLPDEAISLFCRCKAEGSIILDEIASISILGVCGTLGSDRMGEQIHCHVLKSGLFSELEVANALISMYSKCWNMDTAKKVFNIMPAHNIVSWNGLISGFIIHRRGDDALTVWSNLHNAGIKPDKISFLLAISAYKYTKMCLVDECCRFFSSMQTEFDIEPSQEHYASLVGVLGFWGFLELAEKTISNMPFEPEASVWRALLDGCRIHSNAILGKRVIKHLLLMEPRDPSTYVLVANLYSASGRWHCSETVRKEMRVKGFQKQPSRSWVIHQNKTISFYTRDKSHSQAKDIYSGLEILISECQKAGYEPDTSFVLHEVGEHQKLDFLFYHSAKLAAAFGLLMNRPGKPIKIVKNISLCGDCHQFLKYTSAVTNRQILLRDASGFHYFSNGHCSCNDRW
;
A
#
# COMPACT_ATOMS: atom_id res chain seq x y z
N MET A 1 20.48 -10.50 -10.95
CA MET A 1 20.22 -9.30 -11.81
C MET A 1 21.42 -8.79 -12.62
N ALA A 2 22.67 -8.82 -12.15
CA ALA A 2 23.82 -8.33 -12.95
C ALA A 2 24.08 -9.12 -14.26
N ALA A 3 23.59 -10.36 -14.36
CA ALA A 3 23.70 -11.19 -15.55
C ALA A 3 22.67 -10.86 -16.66
N LEU A 4 21.59 -10.12 -16.36
CA LEU A 4 20.53 -9.78 -17.32
C LEU A 4 20.88 -8.59 -18.24
N ILE A 5 22.07 -7.98 -18.06
CA ILE A 5 22.55 -6.83 -18.86
C ILE A 5 23.78 -7.21 -19.68
N GLN A 6 23.77 -8.39 -20.30
CA GLN A 6 24.63 -8.65 -21.46
C GLN A 6 23.78 -9.02 -22.68
N PRO A 7 24.05 -8.43 -23.86
CA PRO A 7 23.31 -8.75 -25.07
C PRO A 7 23.92 -9.98 -25.73
N SER A 8 23.19 -11.10 -25.78
CA SER A 8 23.49 -12.17 -26.72
C SER A 8 22.23 -12.92 -27.16
N ALA A 9 22.07 -12.95 -28.49
CA ALA A 9 21.23 -13.83 -29.32
C ALA A 9 19.72 -13.54 -29.46
N THR A 10 19.44 -12.67 -30.45
CA THR A 10 18.45 -12.85 -31.55
C THR A 10 17.11 -13.55 -31.24
N LEU A 11 16.06 -12.74 -31.12
CA LEU A 11 14.68 -13.09 -31.48
C LEU A 11 14.19 -12.15 -32.61
N PRO A 12 13.32 -12.61 -33.51
CA PRO A 12 13.10 -11.97 -34.81
C PRO A 12 12.33 -10.65 -34.68
N SER A 13 12.76 -9.66 -35.48
CA SER A 13 12.18 -8.33 -35.57
C SER A 13 10.72 -8.34 -36.04
N PRO A 14 9.82 -7.55 -35.43
CA PRO A 14 8.47 -7.32 -35.95
C PRO A 14 8.52 -6.44 -37.23
N PRO A 15 7.49 -6.52 -38.10
CA PRO A 15 7.52 -5.86 -39.41
C PRO A 15 7.47 -4.33 -39.28
N LEU A 16 8.33 -3.68 -40.07
CA LEU A 16 8.45 -2.25 -40.25
C LEU A 16 7.14 -1.64 -40.79
N LEU A 17 6.50 -0.78 -40.01
CA LEU A 17 5.51 0.18 -40.51
C LEU A 17 6.21 1.40 -41.14
N PRO A 18 5.65 1.98 -42.22
CA PRO A 18 6.34 2.97 -43.05
C PRO A 18 6.47 4.34 -42.37
N LYS A 19 7.67 4.91 -42.49
CA LYS A 19 8.01 6.29 -42.11
C LYS A 19 7.20 7.29 -42.93
N LEU A 20 6.49 8.21 -42.27
CA LEU A 20 6.06 9.50 -42.83
C LEU A 20 7.04 10.61 -42.37
N PRO A 21 7.23 11.69 -43.15
CA PRO A 21 8.45 12.48 -43.13
C PRO A 21 8.43 13.59 -42.08
N SER A 22 9.62 13.84 -41.54
CA SER A 22 9.98 15.03 -40.78
C SER A 22 9.67 16.32 -41.53
N SER A 23 8.87 17.21 -40.94
CA SER A 23 8.83 18.61 -41.34
C SER A 23 9.38 19.51 -40.23
N SER A 24 10.22 20.42 -40.70
CA SER A 24 11.01 21.45 -40.05
C SER A 24 10.24 22.39 -39.11
N SER A 25 10.88 22.74 -37.99
CA SER A 25 10.65 24.02 -37.29
C SER A 25 10.98 25.21 -38.19
N PRO A 26 10.38 26.39 -37.96
CA PRO A 26 11.15 27.50 -37.35
C PRO A 26 10.25 28.39 -36.43
N PRO A 27 10.60 29.64 -36.05
CA PRO A 27 10.92 29.96 -34.66
C PRO A 27 9.97 30.99 -33.98
N SER A 28 10.16 31.12 -32.67
CA SER A 28 9.84 32.24 -31.76
C SER A 28 9.06 33.45 -32.30
N SER A 29 7.93 33.76 -31.67
CA SER A 29 7.55 35.14 -31.36
C SER A 29 6.70 35.21 -30.08
N SER A 30 6.83 36.36 -29.42
CA SER A 30 6.44 36.74 -28.07
C SER A 30 5.00 37.24 -27.94
N LEU A 31 4.57 37.47 -26.69
CA LEU A 31 3.37 38.20 -26.23
C LEU A 31 2.08 37.36 -26.29
N SER A 32 1.22 37.26 -25.27
CA SER A 32 0.94 38.13 -24.12
C SER A 32 0.04 37.38 -23.13
N LEU A 33 0.22 37.65 -21.83
CA LEU A 33 -0.68 37.26 -20.75
C LEU A 33 -2.02 38.04 -20.83
N PRO A 34 -3.17 37.42 -20.55
CA PRO A 34 -4.31 38.14 -20.00
C PRO A 34 -4.34 38.00 -18.47
N LYS A 35 -4.47 39.16 -17.81
CA LYS A 35 -4.74 39.33 -16.38
C LYS A 35 -6.14 38.79 -15.99
N PRO A 36 -6.36 38.47 -14.71
CA PRO A 36 -7.60 37.88 -14.21
C PRO A 36 -8.70 38.94 -14.07
N LYS A 37 -9.96 38.57 -14.31
CA LYS A 37 -11.14 39.35 -13.89
C LYS A 37 -11.83 38.71 -12.68
N PRO A 38 -12.49 39.52 -11.83
CA PRO A 38 -12.78 39.16 -10.45
C PRO A 38 -14.17 38.55 -10.24
N LEU A 39 -14.28 37.79 -9.15
CA LEU A 39 -15.51 37.28 -8.55
C LEU A 39 -16.33 38.40 -7.88
N HIS A 40 -17.62 38.45 -8.20
CA HIS A 40 -18.73 38.99 -7.37
C HIS A 40 -19.98 38.21 -7.81
N SER A 41 -20.53 37.30 -7.00
CA SER A 41 -21.45 37.46 -5.86
C SER A 41 -22.94 37.30 -6.23
N ALA A 42 -23.48 36.17 -5.79
CA ALA A 42 -24.80 35.95 -5.18
C ALA A 42 -26.13 36.06 -5.96
N ALA A 43 -26.95 35.03 -5.70
CA ALA A 43 -28.41 35.00 -5.49
C ALA A 43 -29.36 34.70 -6.67
N ALA A 44 -29.86 33.46 -6.64
CA ALA A 44 -31.24 32.98 -6.85
C ALA A 44 -32.25 33.83 -7.65
N ALA A 45 -32.80 33.24 -8.72
CA ALA A 45 -34.24 32.96 -8.86
C ALA A 45 -34.53 32.18 -10.15
N SER A 46 -35.54 31.33 -10.05
CA SER A 46 -36.17 30.48 -11.07
C SER A 46 -36.60 31.22 -12.35
N SER A 47 -36.25 30.67 -13.51
CA SER A 47 -37.16 30.58 -14.66
C SER A 47 -36.62 29.60 -15.70
N THR A 48 -37.41 28.57 -15.95
CA THR A 48 -37.34 27.65 -17.08
C THR A 48 -37.25 28.38 -18.42
N GLN A 49 -36.12 28.26 -19.12
CA GLN A 49 -36.04 28.46 -20.57
C GLN A 49 -35.16 27.37 -21.19
N PHE A 50 -35.76 26.60 -22.10
CA PHE A 50 -35.10 25.61 -22.94
C PHE A 50 -33.99 26.27 -23.80
N PRO A 51 -32.79 25.67 -23.94
CA PRO A 51 -31.92 25.99 -25.05
C PRO A 51 -32.48 25.37 -26.33
N SER A 52 -32.63 26.19 -27.36
CA SER A 52 -32.97 25.78 -28.74
C SER A 52 -32.05 24.67 -29.26
N PRO A 53 -32.56 23.74 -30.09
CA PRO A 53 -31.76 22.64 -30.63
C PRO A 53 -30.64 23.18 -31.54
N ARG A 54 -29.42 22.66 -31.35
CA ARG A 54 -28.31 22.84 -32.30
C ARG A 54 -28.72 22.31 -33.68
N PRO A 55 -28.31 22.96 -34.78
CA PRO A 55 -28.57 22.43 -36.12
C PRO A 55 -27.83 21.09 -36.31
N PRO A 56 -28.36 20.18 -37.16
CA PRO A 56 -27.75 18.88 -37.38
C PRO A 56 -26.36 19.01 -38.01
N PRO A 57 -25.43 18.09 -37.72
CA PRO A 57 -24.17 18.02 -38.42
C PRO A 57 -24.41 17.74 -39.92
N SER A 58 -23.62 18.39 -40.76
CA SER A 58 -23.63 18.25 -42.21
C SER A 58 -23.51 16.78 -42.66
N PRO A 59 -24.19 16.38 -43.75
CA PRO A 59 -24.13 15.01 -44.26
C PRO A 59 -22.70 14.65 -44.68
N LEU A 60 -22.22 13.50 -44.20
CA LEU A 60 -20.98 12.87 -44.67
C LEU A 60 -21.06 12.57 -46.17
N PRO A 61 -19.91 12.59 -46.89
CA PRO A 61 -19.90 12.34 -48.33
C PRO A 61 -20.31 10.89 -48.64
N PRO A 62 -20.89 10.62 -49.82
CA PRO A 62 -21.37 9.29 -50.19
C PRO A 62 -20.21 8.30 -50.27
N PRO A 63 -20.44 7.00 -50.02
CA PRO A 63 -19.38 5.99 -50.11
C PRO A 63 -18.85 5.92 -51.55
N CYS A 64 -17.53 5.98 -51.69
CA CYS A 64 -16.83 5.66 -52.92
C CYS A 64 -17.23 4.26 -53.39
N ARG A 65 -17.86 4.18 -54.57
CA ARG A 65 -17.95 2.94 -55.34
C ARG A 65 -16.54 2.45 -55.66
N PRO A 66 -16.19 1.17 -55.44
CA PRO A 66 -15.02 0.60 -56.07
C PRO A 66 -15.35 0.43 -57.56
N GLU A 67 -14.74 1.27 -58.40
CA GLU A 67 -14.51 0.91 -59.79
C GLU A 67 -13.49 -0.25 -59.82
N SER A 68 -13.96 -1.45 -60.14
CA SER A 68 -13.13 -2.46 -60.78
C SER A 68 -13.90 -3.09 -61.93
N ARG A 69 -13.70 -2.52 -63.12
CA ARG A 69 -14.10 -3.12 -64.40
C ARG A 69 -13.26 -4.37 -64.68
N ARG A 70 -13.95 -5.39 -65.17
CA ARG A 70 -13.58 -6.34 -66.23
C ARG A 70 -12.30 -7.15 -66.04
N LEU A 71 -12.46 -8.47 -65.91
CA LEU A 71 -11.81 -9.47 -66.76
C LEU A 71 -12.70 -10.73 -66.77
N PHE A 72 -12.84 -11.32 -67.95
CA PHE A 72 -13.65 -12.49 -68.32
C PHE A 72 -15.13 -12.22 -68.63
N ALA A 73 -15.36 -11.96 -69.91
CA ALA A 73 -16.60 -12.29 -70.58
C ALA A 73 -16.63 -13.81 -70.85
N SER A 74 -17.75 -14.45 -70.57
CA SER A 74 -18.18 -15.70 -71.22
C SER A 74 -19.68 -15.59 -71.50
N GLU A 75 -20.05 -16.03 -72.70
CA GLU A 75 -21.35 -15.88 -73.39
C GLU A 75 -22.56 -16.45 -72.62
N PRO A 76 -23.80 -16.01 -72.96
CA PRO A 76 -25.02 -16.49 -72.32
C PRO A 76 -25.42 -17.86 -72.88
N PHE A 77 -25.63 -18.85 -72.01
CA PHE A 77 -26.34 -20.08 -72.35
C PHE A 77 -27.82 -19.90 -72.03
N ASP A 78 -28.63 -19.74 -73.08
CA ASP A 78 -30.09 -19.92 -73.04
C ASP A 78 -30.41 -21.41 -72.98
N GLY A 79 -31.09 -21.83 -71.90
CA GLY A 79 -31.70 -23.15 -71.76
C GLY A 79 -32.45 -23.25 -70.43
N PRO A 80 -33.66 -23.84 -70.38
CA PRO A 80 -34.38 -24.00 -69.12
C PRO A 80 -33.61 -24.99 -68.21
N PRO A 81 -33.61 -24.81 -66.88
CA PRO A 81 -32.81 -25.65 -66.01
C PRO A 81 -33.35 -27.09 -66.03
N PRO A 82 -32.49 -28.12 -65.97
CA PRO A 82 -32.92 -29.49 -65.78
C PRO A 82 -33.56 -29.65 -64.39
N PRO A 83 -34.55 -30.55 -64.22
CA PRO A 83 -35.31 -30.72 -62.97
C PRO A 83 -34.49 -31.23 -61.76
N ASP A 84 -33.18 -31.47 -61.91
CA ASP A 84 -32.28 -32.01 -60.87
C ASP A 84 -31.34 -30.98 -60.19
N ALA A 85 -31.34 -29.71 -60.64
CA ALA A 85 -30.44 -28.68 -60.07
C ALA A 85 -30.77 -28.30 -58.61
N ALA A 86 -32.04 -28.36 -58.22
CA ALA A 86 -32.47 -28.04 -56.85
C ALA A 86 -31.98 -29.07 -55.81
N ALA A 87 -31.85 -30.35 -56.20
CA ALA A 87 -31.36 -31.41 -55.33
C ALA A 87 -29.84 -31.33 -55.11
N ALA A 88 -29.08 -30.94 -56.15
CA ALA A 88 -27.63 -30.75 -56.05
C ALA A 88 -27.25 -29.51 -55.22
N VAL A 89 -28.03 -28.42 -55.30
CA VAL A 89 -27.83 -27.22 -54.46
C VAL A 89 -28.13 -27.51 -52.98
N GLY A 90 -29.14 -28.34 -52.69
CA GLY A 90 -29.47 -28.77 -51.32
C GLY A 90 -28.36 -29.60 -50.66
N SER A 91 -27.79 -30.55 -51.38
CA SER A 91 -26.63 -31.35 -50.91
C SER A 91 -25.41 -30.47 -50.60
N LEU A 92 -25.13 -29.48 -51.46
CA LEU A 92 -23.97 -28.60 -51.30
C LEU A 92 -24.11 -27.63 -50.10
N THR A 93 -25.33 -27.22 -49.77
CA THR A 93 -25.59 -26.39 -48.58
C THR A 93 -25.36 -27.15 -47.29
N ASP A 94 -25.75 -28.42 -47.22
CA ASP A 94 -25.51 -29.28 -46.05
C ASP A 94 -24.01 -29.52 -45.82
N ASP A 95 -23.25 -29.77 -46.90
CA ASP A 95 -21.79 -29.87 -46.85
C ASP A 95 -21.15 -28.58 -46.30
N CYS A 96 -21.67 -27.41 -46.67
CA CYS A 96 -21.17 -26.13 -46.15
C CYS A 96 -21.45 -25.94 -44.64
N PHE A 97 -22.59 -26.43 -44.13
CA PHE A 97 -22.86 -26.39 -42.69
C PHE A 97 -21.92 -27.29 -41.91
N ASP A 98 -21.62 -28.48 -42.43
CA ASP A 98 -20.70 -29.42 -41.79
C ASP A 98 -19.26 -28.90 -41.81
N LEU A 99 -18.82 -28.29 -42.93
CA LEU A 99 -17.52 -27.63 -43.03
C LEU A 99 -17.38 -26.44 -42.07
N LEU A 100 -18.44 -25.65 -41.87
CA LEU A 100 -18.43 -24.56 -40.87
C LEU A 100 -18.42 -25.08 -39.44
N ARG A 101 -19.13 -26.18 -39.14
CA ARG A 101 -19.06 -26.83 -37.82
C ARG A 101 -17.66 -27.37 -37.56
N PHE A 102 -17.03 -27.98 -38.56
CA PHE A 102 -15.66 -28.48 -38.47
C PHE A 102 -14.65 -27.33 -38.31
N SER A 103 -14.80 -26.22 -39.04
CA SER A 103 -13.93 -25.06 -38.93
C SER A 103 -13.94 -24.46 -37.52
N VAL A 104 -15.13 -24.35 -36.91
CA VAL A 104 -15.28 -23.86 -35.54
C VAL A 104 -14.68 -24.84 -34.53
N GLY A 105 -14.80 -26.15 -34.76
CA GLY A 105 -14.22 -27.18 -33.90
C GLY A 105 -12.70 -27.21 -33.92
N CYS A 106 -12.08 -26.95 -35.08
CA CYS A 106 -10.63 -26.98 -35.26
C CYS A 106 -9.96 -25.59 -35.15
N GLY A 107 -10.73 -24.51 -35.05
CA GLY A 107 -10.19 -23.15 -35.06
C GLY A 107 -9.67 -22.68 -36.43
N ASP A 108 -10.05 -23.35 -37.52
CA ASP A 108 -9.54 -23.09 -38.87
C ASP A 108 -10.32 -21.95 -39.54
N VAL A 109 -9.68 -20.78 -39.61
CA VAL A 109 -10.24 -19.57 -40.23
C VAL A 109 -10.25 -19.66 -41.75
N ASP A 110 -9.31 -20.39 -42.35
CA ASP A 110 -9.18 -20.47 -43.81
C ASP A 110 -10.26 -21.38 -44.40
N LEU A 111 -10.67 -22.41 -43.66
CA LEU A 111 -11.83 -23.22 -44.03
C LEU A 111 -13.14 -22.40 -44.01
N ALA A 112 -13.33 -21.53 -43.01
CA ALA A 112 -14.47 -20.61 -42.98
C ALA A 112 -14.44 -19.60 -44.14
N ARG A 113 -13.25 -19.12 -44.54
CA ARG A 113 -13.08 -18.28 -45.73
C ARG A 113 -13.34 -19.02 -47.04
N ALA A 114 -12.97 -20.29 -47.13
CA ALA A 114 -13.27 -21.11 -48.29
C ALA A 114 -14.80 -21.26 -48.47
N VAL A 115 -15.53 -21.54 -47.38
CA VAL A 115 -17.00 -21.58 -47.41
C VAL A 115 -17.60 -20.21 -47.74
N HIS A 116 -17.04 -19.11 -47.21
CA HIS A 116 -17.45 -17.74 -47.56
C HIS A 116 -17.20 -17.40 -49.04
N ALA A 117 -16.08 -17.84 -49.62
CA ALA A 117 -15.81 -17.67 -51.04
C ALA A 117 -16.79 -18.46 -51.92
N VAL A 118 -17.19 -19.67 -51.50
CA VAL A 118 -18.23 -20.46 -52.17
C VAL A 118 -19.60 -19.76 -52.07
N PHE A 119 -19.92 -19.19 -50.91
CA PHE A 119 -21.14 -18.40 -50.67
C PHE A 119 -21.26 -17.22 -51.65
N LEU A 120 -20.17 -16.47 -51.85
CA LEU A 120 -20.13 -15.34 -52.79
C LEU A 120 -20.12 -15.79 -54.26
N ARG A 121 -19.38 -16.86 -54.59
CA ARG A 121 -19.21 -17.33 -55.98
C ARG A 121 -20.48 -17.94 -56.58
N LEU A 122 -21.34 -18.53 -55.75
CA LEU A 122 -22.57 -19.19 -56.18
C LEU A 122 -23.82 -18.30 -56.01
N GLU A 123 -23.65 -16.99 -55.73
CA GLU A 123 -24.74 -16.03 -55.51
C GLU A 123 -25.77 -16.50 -54.46
N LEU A 124 -25.32 -17.22 -53.43
CA LEU A 124 -26.18 -17.74 -52.35
C LEU A 124 -26.60 -16.64 -51.34
N GLU A 125 -26.49 -15.37 -51.70
CA GLU A 125 -26.87 -14.20 -50.90
C GLU A 125 -28.36 -14.17 -50.54
N GLU A 126 -29.18 -14.94 -51.27
CA GLU A 126 -30.59 -15.19 -50.99
C GLU A 126 -30.85 -16.25 -49.90
N ASN A 127 -29.81 -16.96 -49.41
CA ASN A 127 -29.92 -18.01 -48.38
C ASN A 127 -29.50 -17.47 -46.99
N PRO A 128 -30.43 -16.89 -46.20
CA PRO A 128 -30.13 -16.30 -44.90
C PRO A 128 -29.66 -17.33 -43.86
N SER A 129 -30.01 -18.61 -44.01
CA SER A 129 -29.58 -19.67 -43.09
C SER A 129 -28.08 -19.96 -43.16
N LEU A 130 -27.53 -20.09 -44.37
CA LEU A 130 -26.09 -20.32 -44.55
C LEU A 130 -25.27 -19.08 -44.18
N GLY A 131 -25.77 -17.89 -44.53
CA GLY A 131 -25.18 -16.61 -44.11
C GLY A 131 -25.14 -16.43 -42.58
N ASN A 132 -26.20 -16.80 -41.86
CA ASN A 132 -26.22 -16.77 -40.40
C ASN A 132 -25.19 -17.73 -39.78
N ALA A 133 -25.04 -18.93 -40.33
CA ALA A 133 -24.02 -19.88 -39.86
C ALA A 133 -22.59 -19.37 -40.09
N LEU A 134 -22.33 -18.72 -41.24
CA LEU A 134 -21.07 -18.05 -41.53
C LEU A 134 -20.76 -16.91 -40.53
N ILE A 135 -21.75 -16.06 -40.23
CA ILE A 135 -21.61 -14.98 -39.23
C ILE A 135 -21.25 -15.58 -37.87
N VAL A 136 -21.99 -16.60 -37.41
CA VAL A 136 -21.74 -17.24 -36.11
C VAL A 136 -20.37 -17.93 -36.08
N ALA A 137 -19.96 -18.59 -37.17
CA ALA A 137 -18.66 -19.23 -37.28
C ALA A 137 -17.52 -18.21 -37.18
N TYR A 138 -17.58 -17.11 -37.93
CA TYR A 138 -16.57 -16.05 -37.86
C TYR A 138 -16.51 -15.37 -36.49
N LEU A 139 -17.66 -15.15 -35.84
CA LEU A 139 -17.71 -14.59 -34.49
C LEU A 139 -17.08 -15.52 -33.45
N LYS A 140 -17.31 -16.85 -33.55
CA LYS A 140 -16.65 -17.83 -32.68
C LYS A 140 -15.15 -17.93 -32.92
N LEU A 141 -14.70 -17.67 -34.15
CA LEU A 141 -13.28 -17.60 -34.53
C LEU A 141 -12.64 -16.24 -34.23
N GLY A 142 -13.35 -15.30 -33.59
CA GLY A 142 -12.85 -13.97 -33.22
C GLY A 142 -12.72 -12.96 -34.37
N ARG A 143 -13.24 -13.28 -35.56
CA ARG A 143 -13.14 -12.46 -36.79
C ARG A 143 -14.38 -11.59 -36.98
N THR A 144 -14.52 -10.56 -36.16
CA THR A 144 -15.71 -9.68 -36.19
C THR A 144 -15.88 -8.87 -37.48
N SER A 145 -14.78 -8.47 -38.13
CA SER A 145 -14.79 -7.76 -39.42
C SER A 145 -15.39 -8.60 -40.54
N ASP A 146 -14.99 -9.87 -40.60
CA ASP A 146 -15.38 -10.79 -41.67
C ASP A 146 -16.85 -11.20 -41.49
N ALA A 147 -17.29 -11.37 -40.23
CA ALA A 147 -18.70 -11.54 -39.89
C ALA A 147 -19.57 -10.34 -40.33
N TYR A 148 -19.09 -9.11 -40.11
CA TYR A 148 -19.79 -7.90 -40.54
C TYR A 148 -19.80 -7.77 -42.08
N GLY A 149 -18.75 -8.24 -42.75
CA GLY A 149 -18.70 -8.35 -44.21
C GLY A 149 -19.75 -9.29 -44.79
N VAL A 150 -19.90 -10.49 -44.22
CA VAL A 150 -20.98 -11.44 -44.59
C VAL A 150 -22.34 -10.80 -44.37
N PHE A 151 -22.54 -10.14 -43.23
CA PHE A 151 -23.80 -9.46 -42.91
C PHE A 151 -24.15 -8.35 -43.91
N GLY A 152 -23.16 -7.56 -44.34
CA GLY A 152 -23.34 -6.52 -45.35
C GLY A 152 -23.66 -7.03 -46.75
N GLY A 153 -23.29 -8.28 -47.06
CA GLY A 153 -23.58 -8.95 -48.33
C GLY A 153 -24.92 -9.69 -48.38
N LEU A 154 -25.69 -9.74 -47.28
CA LEU A 154 -27.00 -10.40 -47.28
C LEU A 154 -28.07 -9.55 -47.94
N SER A 155 -28.76 -10.11 -48.94
CA SER A 155 -29.86 -9.44 -49.64
C SER A 155 -31.08 -9.18 -48.73
N ARG A 156 -31.36 -10.09 -47.79
CA ARG A 156 -32.46 -9.98 -46.81
C ARG A 156 -32.04 -10.46 -45.41
N PRO A 157 -31.41 -9.60 -44.60
CA PRO A 157 -31.01 -9.97 -43.25
C PRO A 157 -32.23 -10.26 -42.36
N SER A 158 -32.20 -11.38 -41.64
CA SER A 158 -33.27 -11.78 -40.70
C SER A 158 -33.02 -11.23 -39.29
N VAL A 159 -34.01 -11.32 -38.40
CA VAL A 159 -33.85 -11.03 -36.95
C VAL A 159 -32.64 -11.78 -36.38
N VAL A 160 -32.45 -13.04 -36.80
CA VAL A 160 -31.35 -13.90 -36.36
C VAL A 160 -29.99 -13.37 -36.86
N SER A 161 -29.93 -12.87 -38.09
CA SER A 161 -28.74 -12.26 -38.69
C SER A 161 -28.28 -11.05 -37.87
N TYR A 162 -29.21 -10.12 -37.60
CA TYR A 162 -28.94 -8.94 -36.77
C TYR A 162 -28.56 -9.33 -35.33
N THR A 163 -29.31 -10.24 -34.70
CA THR A 163 -29.05 -10.67 -33.32
C THR A 163 -27.68 -11.31 -33.15
N ALA A 164 -27.25 -12.15 -34.11
CA ALA A 164 -25.94 -12.77 -34.10
C ALA A 164 -24.81 -11.72 -34.15
N VAL A 165 -24.94 -10.72 -35.03
CA VAL A 165 -23.96 -9.62 -35.13
C VAL A 165 -23.95 -8.75 -33.88
N VAL A 166 -25.12 -8.34 -33.35
CA VAL A 166 -25.20 -7.54 -32.12
C VAL A 166 -24.55 -8.29 -30.95
N SER A 167 -24.87 -9.58 -30.76
CA SER A 167 -24.28 -10.39 -29.69
C SER A 167 -22.77 -10.57 -29.87
N GLY A 168 -22.31 -10.79 -31.10
CA GLY A 168 -20.89 -10.91 -31.43
C GLY A 168 -20.09 -9.64 -31.15
N LEU A 169 -20.61 -8.49 -31.59
CA LEU A 169 -19.99 -7.18 -31.37
C LEU A 169 -19.99 -6.80 -29.88
N ALA A 170 -21.08 -7.09 -29.16
CA ALA A 170 -21.16 -6.88 -27.71
C ALA A 170 -20.10 -7.68 -26.96
N LYS A 171 -19.86 -8.95 -27.33
CA LYS A 171 -18.84 -9.81 -26.70
C LYS A 171 -17.41 -9.39 -27.03
N ALA A 172 -17.20 -8.80 -28.21
CA ALA A 172 -15.90 -8.34 -28.69
C ALA A 172 -15.56 -6.89 -28.26
N ASP A 173 -16.24 -6.36 -27.25
CA ASP A 173 -16.03 -5.01 -26.69
C ASP A 173 -16.30 -3.84 -27.66
N ARG A 174 -17.02 -4.10 -28.76
CA ARG A 174 -17.43 -3.11 -29.76
C ARG A 174 -18.88 -2.69 -29.52
N GLY A 175 -19.17 -2.27 -28.29
CA GLY A 175 -20.54 -1.99 -27.82
C GLY A 175 -21.27 -0.94 -28.65
N LEU A 176 -20.60 0.15 -29.05
CA LEU A 176 -21.22 1.24 -29.83
C LEU A 176 -21.71 0.75 -31.21
N GLU A 177 -20.95 -0.10 -31.87
CA GLU A 177 -21.33 -0.68 -33.16
C GLU A 177 -22.48 -1.69 -33.00
N ALA A 178 -22.49 -2.44 -31.89
CA ALA A 178 -23.61 -3.33 -31.57
C ALA A 178 -24.92 -2.55 -31.41
N VAL A 179 -24.85 -1.36 -30.77
CA VAL A 179 -25.98 -0.45 -30.62
C VAL A 179 -26.45 0.10 -31.97
N GLU A 180 -25.53 0.50 -32.85
CA GLU A 180 -25.86 0.98 -34.19
C GLU A 180 -26.58 -0.09 -35.02
N VAL A 181 -26.08 -1.34 -34.99
CA VAL A 181 -26.70 -2.47 -35.71
C VAL A 181 -28.09 -2.79 -35.16
N PHE A 182 -28.29 -2.66 -33.84
CA PHE A 182 -29.61 -2.85 -33.22
C PHE A 182 -30.61 -1.77 -33.64
N PHE A 183 -30.20 -0.50 -33.71
CA PHE A 183 -31.06 0.56 -34.25
C PHE A 183 -31.33 0.38 -35.74
N ARG A 184 -30.39 -0.19 -36.51
CA ARG A 184 -30.61 -0.56 -37.91
C ARG A 184 -31.66 -1.66 -38.07
N LEU A 185 -31.67 -2.66 -37.17
CA LEU A 185 -32.75 -3.66 -37.09
C LEU A 185 -34.11 -2.97 -36.90
N MET A 186 -34.21 -2.07 -35.92
CA MET A 186 -35.45 -1.33 -35.64
C MET A 186 -35.89 -0.45 -36.82
N GLY A 187 -34.96 0.22 -37.50
CA GLY A 187 -35.23 1.06 -38.67
C GLY A 187 -35.67 0.29 -39.91
N SER A 188 -35.34 -1.01 -40.00
CA SER A 188 -35.73 -1.90 -41.10
C SER A 188 -37.16 -2.47 -40.99
N GLY A 189 -37.89 -2.13 -39.91
CA GLY A 189 -39.24 -2.63 -39.65
C GLY A 189 -39.28 -4.09 -39.16
N ILE A 190 -38.12 -4.66 -38.80
CA ILE A 190 -37.99 -6.01 -38.27
C ILE A 190 -38.15 -5.96 -36.74
N HIS A 191 -39.10 -6.72 -36.19
CA HIS A 191 -39.32 -6.76 -34.74
C HIS A 191 -38.20 -7.53 -34.02
N PRO A 192 -37.57 -6.95 -32.97
CA PRO A 192 -36.61 -7.67 -32.12
C PRO A 192 -37.29 -8.83 -31.40
N ASN A 193 -36.52 -9.89 -31.15
CA ASN A 193 -36.95 -10.99 -30.28
C ASN A 193 -36.25 -10.92 -28.90
N GLU A 194 -36.56 -11.85 -28.01
CA GLU A 194 -35.97 -11.94 -26.66
C GLU A 194 -34.43 -11.95 -26.71
N TYR A 195 -33.84 -12.70 -27.64
CA TYR A 195 -32.39 -12.78 -27.83
C TYR A 195 -31.77 -11.47 -28.33
N SER A 196 -32.49 -10.71 -29.16
CA SER A 196 -32.08 -9.36 -29.58
C SER A 196 -31.97 -8.43 -28.37
N PHE A 197 -32.93 -8.49 -27.45
CA PHE A 197 -32.93 -7.68 -26.22
C PHE A 197 -31.78 -8.07 -25.27
N VAL A 198 -31.53 -9.36 -25.07
CA VAL A 198 -30.38 -9.79 -24.24
C VAL A 198 -29.04 -9.40 -24.87
N ALA A 199 -28.93 -9.45 -26.20
CA ALA A 199 -27.71 -9.03 -26.90
C ALA A 199 -27.42 -7.53 -26.72
N ILE A 200 -28.43 -6.66 -26.88
CA ILE A 200 -28.25 -5.21 -26.68
C ILE A 200 -28.03 -4.84 -25.21
N LEU A 201 -28.68 -5.54 -24.26
CA LEU A 201 -28.42 -5.35 -22.82
C LEU A 201 -27.00 -5.77 -22.44
N THR A 202 -26.47 -6.83 -23.06
CA THR A 202 -25.06 -7.21 -22.91
C THR A 202 -24.12 -6.11 -23.41
N ALA A 203 -24.46 -5.44 -24.52
CA ALA A 203 -23.70 -4.28 -24.99
C ALA A 203 -23.79 -3.09 -24.02
N CYS A 204 -24.97 -2.84 -23.44
CA CYS A 204 -25.16 -1.79 -22.42
C CYS A 204 -24.30 -2.05 -21.17
N ILE A 205 -24.24 -3.31 -20.71
CA ILE A 205 -23.37 -3.72 -19.59
C ILE A 205 -21.89 -3.43 -19.89
N ARG A 206 -21.45 -3.71 -21.12
CA ARG A 206 -20.06 -3.48 -21.56
C ARG A 206 -19.72 -2.01 -21.68
N LEU A 207 -20.68 -1.19 -22.12
CA LEU A 207 -20.51 0.27 -22.22
C LEU A 207 -20.70 0.98 -20.88
N THR A 208 -21.29 0.33 -19.87
CA THR A 208 -21.67 0.93 -18.57
C THR A 208 -22.56 2.18 -18.69
N GLU A 209 -23.34 2.27 -19.78
CA GLU A 209 -24.21 3.42 -20.08
C GLU A 209 -25.65 3.16 -19.58
N LEU A 210 -25.96 3.68 -18.39
CA LEU A 210 -27.26 3.49 -17.74
C LEU A 210 -28.43 4.09 -18.56
N GLU A 211 -28.24 5.26 -19.17
CA GLU A 211 -29.31 5.93 -19.94
C GLU A 211 -29.79 5.09 -21.12
N LEU A 212 -28.85 4.46 -21.84
CA LEU A 212 -29.17 3.55 -22.93
C LEU A 212 -29.90 2.31 -22.41
N GLY A 213 -29.46 1.75 -21.28
CA GLY A 213 -30.11 0.62 -20.62
C GLY A 213 -31.57 0.92 -20.24
N VAL A 214 -31.85 2.12 -19.72
CA VAL A 214 -33.22 2.57 -19.39
C VAL A 214 -34.07 2.73 -20.65
N GLN A 215 -33.50 3.24 -21.75
CA GLN A 215 -34.21 3.32 -23.03
C GLN A 215 -34.57 1.93 -23.58
N VAL A 216 -33.64 0.98 -23.48
CA VAL A 216 -33.88 -0.42 -23.85
C VAL A 216 -34.94 -1.06 -22.94
N HIS A 217 -34.92 -0.80 -21.63
CA HIS A 217 -35.97 -1.26 -20.72
C HIS A 217 -37.36 -0.72 -21.11
N ALA A 218 -37.47 0.57 -21.40
CA ALA A 218 -38.72 1.16 -21.90
C ALA A 218 -39.18 0.53 -23.23
N LEU A 219 -38.24 0.14 -24.10
CA LEU A 219 -38.54 -0.57 -25.35
C LEU A 219 -39.03 -2.00 -25.10
N VAL A 220 -38.40 -2.73 -24.17
CA VAL A 220 -38.85 -4.07 -23.72
C VAL A 220 -40.28 -3.99 -23.17
N ALA A 221 -40.57 -2.96 -22.36
CA ALA A 221 -41.90 -2.74 -21.81
C ALA A 221 -42.94 -2.47 -22.90
N LYS A 222 -42.64 -1.60 -23.88
CA LYS A 222 -43.54 -1.29 -25.00
C LYS A 222 -43.79 -2.47 -25.93
N THR A 223 -42.83 -3.38 -26.05
CA THR A 223 -42.93 -4.55 -26.93
C THR A 223 -43.52 -5.79 -26.25
N GLY A 224 -43.78 -5.72 -24.94
CA GLY A 224 -44.43 -6.78 -24.16
C GLY A 224 -43.50 -7.91 -23.72
N TYR A 225 -42.18 -7.72 -23.76
CA TYR A 225 -41.20 -8.75 -23.38
C TYR A 225 -40.82 -8.75 -21.89
N LEU A 226 -41.43 -7.88 -21.06
CA LEU A 226 -41.20 -7.85 -19.61
C LEU A 226 -41.63 -9.14 -18.88
N GLU A 227 -42.59 -9.88 -19.43
CA GLU A 227 -43.03 -11.16 -18.86
C GLU A 227 -42.01 -12.30 -19.09
N SER A 228 -41.05 -12.09 -19.99
CA SER A 228 -40.00 -13.07 -20.29
C SER A 228 -38.95 -13.06 -19.17
N THR A 229 -38.82 -14.15 -18.42
CA THR A 229 -37.83 -14.29 -17.34
C THR A 229 -36.41 -14.09 -17.85
N PHE A 230 -36.13 -14.50 -19.09
CA PHE A 230 -34.81 -14.34 -19.71
C PHE A 230 -34.43 -12.87 -19.95
N VAL A 231 -35.38 -12.05 -20.43
CA VAL A 231 -35.15 -10.62 -20.67
C VAL A 231 -35.08 -9.85 -19.36
N SER A 232 -35.95 -10.16 -18.40
CA SER A 232 -35.96 -9.53 -17.07
C SER A 232 -34.69 -9.85 -16.27
N ASN A 233 -34.15 -11.08 -16.36
CA ASN A 233 -32.85 -11.41 -15.77
C ASN A 233 -31.70 -10.59 -16.39
N ALA A 234 -31.71 -10.40 -17.72
CA ALA A 234 -30.71 -9.57 -18.39
C ALA A 234 -30.83 -8.08 -18.02
N LEU A 235 -32.04 -7.57 -17.83
CA LEU A 235 -32.31 -6.21 -17.35
C LEU A 235 -31.81 -6.01 -15.92
N MET A 236 -32.10 -6.95 -15.00
CA MET A 236 -31.59 -6.91 -13.63
C MET A 236 -30.05 -6.94 -13.60
N ALA A 237 -29.43 -7.80 -14.43
CA ALA A 237 -27.98 -7.85 -14.54
C ALA A 237 -27.38 -6.53 -15.06
N MET A 238 -28.07 -5.87 -16.00
CA MET A 238 -27.70 -4.55 -16.51
C MET A 238 -27.77 -3.48 -15.41
N TYR A 239 -28.88 -3.41 -14.68
CA TYR A 239 -29.04 -2.47 -13.57
C TYR A 239 -28.02 -2.70 -12.44
N ASN A 240 -27.77 -3.96 -12.06
CA ASN A 240 -26.76 -4.31 -11.06
C ASN A 240 -25.34 -3.90 -11.50
N LYS A 241 -25.02 -4.02 -12.79
CA LYS A 241 -23.71 -3.63 -13.33
C LYS A 241 -23.54 -2.13 -13.52
N CYS A 242 -24.64 -1.39 -13.69
CA CYS A 242 -24.65 0.06 -13.76
C CYS A 242 -24.91 0.72 -12.38
N GLU A 243 -24.62 -0.01 -11.29
CA GLU A 243 -24.74 0.46 -9.89
C GLU A 243 -26.14 0.96 -9.47
N CYS A 244 -27.20 0.53 -10.16
CA CYS A 244 -28.58 0.92 -9.88
C CYS A 244 -29.39 -0.25 -9.30
N LEU A 245 -29.00 -0.70 -8.10
CA LEU A 245 -29.60 -1.87 -7.43
C LEU A 245 -31.10 -1.69 -7.14
N ASP A 246 -31.56 -0.50 -6.80
CA ASP A 246 -32.97 -0.24 -6.48
C ASP A 246 -33.89 -0.55 -7.68
N SER A 247 -33.47 -0.22 -8.89
CA SER A 247 -34.22 -0.54 -10.11
C SER A 247 -34.24 -2.04 -10.41
N ALA A 248 -33.13 -2.75 -10.11
CA ALA A 248 -33.07 -4.20 -10.24
C ALA A 248 -34.02 -4.91 -9.26
N LEU A 249 -34.09 -4.42 -8.01
CA LEU A 249 -34.99 -4.95 -6.99
C LEU A 249 -36.46 -4.66 -7.31
N ALA A 250 -36.78 -3.45 -7.77
CA ALA A 250 -38.13 -3.12 -8.22
C ALA A 250 -38.59 -4.03 -9.36
N LEU A 251 -37.71 -4.26 -10.36
CA LEU A 251 -38.00 -5.19 -11.46
C LEU A 251 -38.21 -6.62 -10.95
N PHE A 252 -37.39 -7.08 -10.00
CA PHE A 252 -37.54 -8.40 -9.40
C PHE A 252 -38.89 -8.57 -8.68
N ASP A 253 -39.35 -7.53 -7.98
CA ASP A 253 -40.63 -7.51 -7.28
C ASP A 253 -41.83 -7.55 -8.25
N GLU A 254 -41.68 -6.97 -9.44
CA GLU A 254 -42.71 -6.98 -10.49
C GLU A 254 -42.75 -8.28 -11.32
N MET A 255 -41.74 -9.15 -11.21
CA MET A 255 -41.68 -10.39 -12.01
C MET A 255 -42.77 -11.40 -11.63
N PRO A 256 -43.65 -11.82 -12.56
CA PRO A 256 -44.74 -12.76 -12.27
C PRO A 256 -44.27 -14.21 -12.09
N LYS A 257 -43.12 -14.56 -12.68
CA LYS A 257 -42.46 -15.85 -12.52
C LYS A 257 -40.97 -15.60 -12.29
N ARG A 258 -40.42 -16.25 -11.27
CA ARG A 258 -39.00 -16.21 -10.92
C ARG A 258 -38.40 -17.58 -11.12
N ASP A 259 -37.13 -17.62 -11.49
CA ASP A 259 -36.33 -18.83 -11.58
C ASP A 259 -35.05 -18.68 -10.74
N VAL A 260 -34.26 -19.75 -10.66
CA VAL A 260 -32.99 -19.75 -9.91
C VAL A 260 -32.04 -18.65 -10.40
N ALA A 261 -32.02 -18.37 -11.72
CA ALA A 261 -31.20 -17.31 -12.29
C ALA A 261 -31.64 -15.90 -11.84
N SER A 262 -32.95 -15.69 -11.64
CA SER A 262 -33.52 -14.45 -11.09
C SER A 262 -32.98 -14.19 -9.68
N TRP A 263 -33.06 -15.21 -8.82
CA TRP A 263 -32.57 -15.16 -7.44
C TRP A 263 -31.05 -14.97 -7.34
N ASN A 264 -30.27 -15.69 -8.17
CA ASN A 264 -28.81 -15.55 -8.24
C ASN A 264 -28.39 -14.13 -8.64
N THR A 265 -29.11 -13.51 -9.59
CA THR A 265 -28.81 -12.16 -10.07
C THR A 265 -29.03 -11.12 -8.96
N VAL A 266 -30.14 -11.21 -8.22
CA VAL A 266 -30.45 -10.30 -7.10
C VAL A 266 -29.47 -10.48 -5.95
N VAL A 267 -29.21 -11.72 -5.53
CA VAL A 267 -28.27 -11.98 -4.42
C VAL A 267 -26.85 -11.55 -4.78
N SER A 268 -26.38 -11.80 -6.01
CA SER A 268 -25.07 -11.28 -6.45
C SER A 268 -25.02 -9.75 -6.45
N GLY A 269 -26.11 -9.06 -6.83
CA GLY A 269 -26.22 -7.61 -6.75
C GLY A 269 -26.18 -7.08 -5.32
N LEU A 270 -26.95 -7.69 -4.42
CA LEU A 270 -27.01 -7.33 -3.00
C LEU A 270 -25.65 -7.52 -2.31
N VAL A 271 -24.95 -8.62 -2.59
CA VAL A 271 -23.60 -8.89 -2.05
C VAL A 271 -22.59 -7.86 -2.54
N LYS A 272 -22.61 -7.50 -3.83
CA LYS A 272 -21.74 -6.44 -4.39
C LYS A 272 -22.01 -5.07 -3.79
N ALA A 273 -23.27 -4.76 -3.48
CA ALA A 273 -23.67 -3.54 -2.78
C ALA A 273 -23.45 -3.61 -1.25
N GLN A 274 -22.80 -4.66 -0.74
CA GLN A 274 -22.52 -4.89 0.69
C GLN A 274 -23.78 -4.98 1.58
N MET A 275 -24.95 -5.28 0.99
CA MET A 275 -26.23 -5.42 1.71
C MET A 275 -26.48 -6.88 2.14
N TYR A 276 -25.56 -7.43 2.93
CA TYR A 276 -25.53 -8.88 3.23
C TYR A 276 -26.80 -9.40 3.90
N GLU A 277 -27.42 -8.66 4.83
CA GLU A 277 -28.66 -9.08 5.50
C GLU A 277 -29.79 -9.35 4.51
N ARG A 278 -30.01 -8.43 3.57
CA ARG A 278 -31.04 -8.58 2.52
C ARG A 278 -30.72 -9.75 1.59
N ALA A 279 -29.43 -10.04 1.35
CA ALA A 279 -29.02 -11.20 0.58
C ALA A 279 -29.41 -12.52 1.28
N PHE A 280 -29.20 -12.62 2.60
CA PHE A 280 -29.63 -13.79 3.38
C PHE A 280 -31.15 -13.90 3.52
N GLU A 281 -31.87 -12.78 3.62
CA GLU A 281 -33.34 -12.78 3.60
C GLU A 281 -33.87 -13.31 2.26
N SER A 282 -33.31 -12.84 1.14
CA SER A 282 -33.66 -13.29 -0.20
C SER A 282 -33.39 -14.80 -0.37
N PHE A 283 -32.27 -15.29 0.16
CA PHE A 283 -31.97 -16.72 0.20
C PHE A 283 -33.02 -17.54 0.97
N ARG A 284 -33.45 -17.06 2.16
CA ARG A 284 -34.50 -17.75 2.92
C ARG A 284 -35.85 -17.75 2.20
N GLN A 285 -36.19 -16.65 1.52
CA GLN A 285 -37.43 -16.58 0.73
C GLN A 285 -37.41 -17.59 -0.42
N MET A 286 -36.28 -17.73 -1.13
CA MET A 286 -36.12 -18.72 -2.20
C MET A 286 -36.30 -20.16 -1.70
N ASP A 287 -35.68 -20.52 -0.57
CA ASP A 287 -35.70 -21.89 -0.02
C ASP A 287 -37.05 -22.24 0.63
N GLN A 288 -37.70 -21.29 1.30
CA GLN A 288 -38.89 -21.55 2.12
C GLN A 288 -40.23 -21.21 1.44
N ILE A 289 -40.27 -20.20 0.58
CA ILE A 289 -41.53 -19.68 0.00
C ILE A 289 -41.74 -20.22 -1.41
N ASP A 290 -40.72 -20.11 -2.26
CA ASP A 290 -40.82 -20.49 -3.68
C ASP A 290 -40.42 -21.97 -3.92
N GLY A 291 -39.78 -22.61 -2.94
CA GLY A 291 -39.45 -24.03 -2.97
C GLY A 291 -38.39 -24.42 -4.02
N PHE A 292 -37.56 -23.45 -4.46
CA PHE A 292 -36.47 -23.72 -5.39
C PHE A 292 -35.28 -24.35 -4.68
N ARG A 293 -34.68 -25.38 -5.29
CA ARG A 293 -33.41 -25.92 -4.80
C ARG A 293 -32.28 -24.94 -5.07
N VAL A 294 -31.52 -24.65 -4.01
CA VAL A 294 -30.28 -23.86 -4.05
C VAL A 294 -29.28 -24.53 -5.00
N ASP A 295 -28.65 -23.74 -5.87
CA ASP A 295 -27.58 -24.21 -6.76
C ASP A 295 -26.18 -23.88 -6.23
N HIS A 296 -25.15 -24.44 -6.88
CA HIS A 296 -23.74 -24.23 -6.51
C HIS A 296 -23.32 -22.75 -6.62
N MET A 297 -23.89 -22.02 -7.59
CA MET A 297 -23.63 -20.60 -7.81
C MET A 297 -24.16 -19.75 -6.64
N MET A 298 -25.34 -20.06 -6.12
CA MET A 298 -25.90 -19.36 -4.97
C MET A 298 -25.09 -19.60 -3.70
N LEU A 299 -24.70 -20.85 -3.42
CA LEU A 299 -23.90 -21.19 -2.25
C LEU A 299 -22.54 -20.51 -2.27
N SER A 300 -21.85 -20.51 -3.42
CA SER A 300 -20.55 -19.83 -3.56
C SER A 300 -20.68 -18.31 -3.32
N VAL A 301 -21.69 -17.65 -3.89
CA VAL A 301 -21.94 -16.20 -3.66
C VAL A 301 -22.24 -15.90 -2.20
N LEU A 302 -23.04 -16.73 -1.53
CA LEU A 302 -23.37 -16.56 -0.11
C LEU A 302 -22.17 -16.84 0.81
N LEU A 303 -21.29 -17.78 0.45
CA LEU A 303 -20.04 -18.00 1.16
C LEU A 303 -19.10 -16.80 1.02
N THR A 304 -18.95 -16.24 -0.18
CA THR A 304 -18.21 -14.98 -0.38
C THR A 304 -18.83 -13.85 0.45
N ALA A 305 -20.16 -13.75 0.50
CA ALA A 305 -20.86 -12.78 1.34
C ALA A 305 -20.57 -12.98 2.84
N CYS A 306 -20.52 -14.22 3.33
CA CYS A 306 -20.10 -14.53 4.70
C CYS A 306 -18.65 -14.11 4.96
N THR A 307 -17.78 -14.29 3.97
CA THR A 307 -16.38 -13.91 4.06
C THR A 307 -16.18 -12.39 4.18
N ASP A 308 -16.99 -11.63 3.45
CA ASP A 308 -16.97 -10.16 3.45
C ASP A 308 -17.70 -9.57 4.66
N ALA A 309 -18.82 -10.16 5.08
CA ALA A 309 -19.61 -9.74 6.23
C ALA A 309 -18.99 -10.13 7.59
N SER A 310 -17.84 -10.82 7.60
CA SER A 310 -17.16 -11.32 8.80
C SER A 310 -18.03 -12.17 9.73
N SER A 311 -18.92 -12.98 9.14
CA SER A 311 -19.88 -13.79 9.90
C SER A 311 -19.54 -15.29 9.86
N LEU A 312 -18.70 -15.74 10.81
CA LEU A 312 -18.30 -17.14 10.96
C LEU A 312 -19.48 -18.10 11.13
N ILE A 313 -20.50 -17.71 11.90
CA ILE A 313 -21.65 -18.57 12.23
C ILE A 313 -22.45 -18.89 10.95
N ARG A 314 -22.84 -17.86 10.19
CA ARG A 314 -23.59 -18.03 8.93
C ARG A 314 -22.80 -18.82 7.87
N GLY A 315 -21.49 -18.64 7.80
CA GLY A 315 -20.66 -19.43 6.86
C GLY A 315 -20.65 -20.93 7.21
N LYS A 316 -20.58 -21.28 8.49
CA LYS A 316 -20.71 -22.69 8.94
C LYS A 316 -22.10 -23.26 8.68
N GLU A 317 -23.16 -22.46 8.84
CA GLU A 317 -24.53 -22.87 8.50
C GLU A 317 -24.67 -23.18 7.00
N ILE A 318 -24.10 -22.36 6.13
CA ILE A 318 -24.10 -22.57 4.68
C ILE A 318 -23.28 -23.80 4.30
N HIS A 319 -22.13 -24.01 4.92
CA HIS A 319 -21.34 -25.23 4.71
C HIS A 319 -22.13 -26.49 5.10
N ALA A 320 -22.78 -26.49 6.27
CA ALA A 320 -23.65 -27.61 6.67
C ALA A 320 -24.81 -27.83 5.69
N HIS A 321 -25.38 -26.74 5.16
CA HIS A 321 -26.44 -26.81 4.14
C HIS A 321 -25.92 -27.40 2.82
N ALA A 322 -24.70 -27.05 2.39
CA ALA A 322 -24.06 -27.61 1.19
C ALA A 322 -23.88 -29.13 1.30
N ILE A 323 -23.39 -29.63 2.45
CA ILE A 323 -23.27 -31.07 2.74
C ILE A 323 -24.64 -31.75 2.70
N ARG A 324 -25.67 -31.13 3.28
CA ARG A 324 -27.03 -31.69 3.31
C ARG A 324 -27.64 -31.87 1.92
N ILE A 325 -27.31 -30.99 0.97
CA ILE A 325 -27.82 -31.03 -0.41
C ILE A 325 -26.97 -31.94 -1.31
N GLY A 326 -25.81 -32.41 -0.86
CA GLY A 326 -24.92 -33.27 -1.63
C GLY A 326 -23.97 -32.48 -2.54
N MET A 327 -23.64 -31.23 -2.20
CA MET A 327 -22.76 -30.36 -2.98
C MET A 327 -21.27 -30.48 -2.60
N GLU A 328 -20.89 -31.50 -1.83
CA GLU A 328 -19.50 -31.71 -1.41
C GLU A 328 -18.52 -32.00 -2.57
N THR A 329 -19.02 -32.34 -3.76
CA THR A 329 -18.20 -32.60 -4.94
C THR A 329 -18.05 -31.39 -5.87
N ASP A 330 -18.79 -30.31 -5.62
CA ASP A 330 -18.79 -29.14 -6.50
C ASP A 330 -17.52 -28.28 -6.28
N LEU A 331 -16.74 -28.08 -7.35
CA LEU A 331 -15.50 -27.31 -7.30
C LEU A 331 -15.73 -25.86 -6.88
N SER A 332 -16.81 -25.23 -7.33
CA SER A 332 -17.08 -23.80 -7.06
C SER A 332 -17.45 -23.56 -5.60
N VAL A 333 -18.25 -24.46 -5.02
CA VAL A 333 -18.63 -24.41 -3.60
C VAL A 333 -17.41 -24.70 -2.73
N ASN A 334 -16.61 -25.72 -3.06
CA ASN A 334 -15.40 -26.06 -2.30
C ASN A 334 -14.33 -24.95 -2.36
N ASN A 335 -14.10 -24.34 -3.52
CA ASN A 335 -13.17 -23.20 -3.64
C ASN A 335 -13.63 -22.01 -2.78
N ALA A 336 -14.95 -21.71 -2.76
CA ALA A 336 -15.51 -20.67 -1.89
C ALA A 336 -15.43 -21.03 -0.40
N LEU A 337 -15.60 -22.32 -0.04
CA LEU A 337 -15.41 -22.82 1.33
C LEU A 337 -13.96 -22.71 1.78
N ILE A 338 -13.00 -23.11 0.95
CA ILE A 338 -11.57 -22.93 1.23
C ILE A 338 -11.30 -21.44 1.50
N GLY A 339 -11.74 -20.54 0.61
CA GLY A 339 -11.60 -19.09 0.81
C GLY A 339 -12.21 -18.57 2.12
N PHE A 340 -13.36 -19.10 2.53
CA PHE A 340 -14.01 -18.78 3.80
C PHE A 340 -13.21 -19.29 5.02
N TYR A 341 -12.75 -20.55 5.00
CA TYR A 341 -12.00 -21.16 6.10
C TYR A 341 -10.58 -20.64 6.22
N ILE A 342 -9.97 -20.14 5.14
CA ILE A 342 -8.70 -19.42 5.21
C ILE A 342 -8.80 -18.22 6.17
N LYS A 343 -9.90 -17.48 6.12
CA LYS A 343 -10.06 -16.24 6.91
C LYS A 343 -10.58 -16.45 8.33
N TYR A 344 -11.38 -17.50 8.57
CA TYR A 344 -12.06 -17.71 9.86
C TYR A 344 -11.91 -19.10 10.47
N GLY A 345 -11.20 -20.01 9.79
CA GLY A 345 -10.98 -21.39 10.19
C GLY A 345 -9.57 -21.66 10.72
N THR A 346 -9.27 -22.93 10.94
CA THR A 346 -7.91 -23.42 11.12
C THR A 346 -7.35 -23.97 9.82
N ILE A 347 -6.03 -24.10 9.72
CA ILE A 347 -5.41 -24.76 8.57
C ILE A 347 -5.92 -26.20 8.40
N ASP A 348 -6.17 -26.91 9.50
CA ASP A 348 -6.71 -28.28 9.49
C ASP A 348 -8.09 -28.36 8.79
N ASP A 349 -8.95 -27.35 8.98
CA ASP A 349 -10.26 -27.29 8.31
C ASP A 349 -10.10 -27.16 6.78
N VAL A 350 -9.10 -26.37 6.36
CA VAL A 350 -8.78 -26.14 4.94
C VAL A 350 -8.18 -27.38 4.31
N GLU A 351 -7.22 -28.03 4.97
CA GLU A 351 -6.61 -29.28 4.51
C GLU A 351 -7.65 -30.41 4.41
N ALA A 352 -8.53 -30.53 5.41
CA ALA A 352 -9.59 -31.53 5.39
C ALA A 352 -10.57 -31.34 4.23
N LEU A 353 -10.85 -30.09 3.81
CA LEU A 353 -11.63 -29.81 2.60
C LEU A 353 -10.85 -30.20 1.35
N PHE A 354 -9.58 -29.80 1.27
CA PHE A 354 -8.73 -30.08 0.12
C PHE A 354 -8.51 -31.58 -0.12
N GLU A 355 -8.35 -32.38 0.93
CA GLU A 355 -8.19 -33.84 0.84
C GLU A 355 -9.46 -34.53 0.34
N LYS A 356 -10.64 -34.05 0.73
CA LYS A 356 -11.94 -34.60 0.32
C LYS A 356 -12.29 -34.32 -1.15
N MET A 357 -11.63 -33.36 -1.80
CA MET A 357 -11.88 -33.03 -3.20
C MET A 357 -11.36 -34.10 -4.15
N ALA A 358 -12.25 -34.73 -4.91
CA ALA A 358 -11.89 -35.76 -5.90
C ALA A 358 -11.21 -35.18 -7.16
N THR A 359 -11.57 -33.95 -7.52
CA THR A 359 -10.97 -33.19 -8.62
C THR A 359 -10.53 -31.83 -8.08
N ARG A 360 -9.41 -31.30 -8.60
CA ARG A 360 -8.81 -30.04 -8.15
C ARG A 360 -8.39 -29.26 -9.39
N ASP A 361 -8.89 -28.05 -9.53
CA ASP A 361 -8.51 -27.17 -10.63
C ASP A 361 -7.40 -26.20 -10.20
N VAL A 362 -6.89 -25.42 -11.16
CA VAL A 362 -5.84 -24.42 -10.90
C VAL A 362 -6.26 -23.42 -9.81
N ILE A 363 -7.56 -23.13 -9.67
CA ILE A 363 -8.09 -22.23 -8.65
C ILE A 363 -7.96 -22.87 -7.27
N THR A 364 -8.34 -24.14 -7.10
CA THR A 364 -8.19 -24.89 -5.83
C THR A 364 -6.75 -24.87 -5.33
N TRP A 365 -5.78 -25.18 -6.22
CA TRP A 365 -4.36 -25.16 -5.87
C TRP A 365 -3.84 -23.76 -5.53
N THR A 366 -4.29 -22.73 -6.27
CA THR A 366 -3.93 -21.33 -5.98
C THR A 366 -4.47 -20.87 -4.63
N GLU A 367 -5.68 -21.30 -4.28
CA GLU A 367 -6.31 -20.98 -3.00
C GLU A 367 -5.58 -21.65 -1.84
N MET A 368 -5.05 -22.87 -2.02
CA MET A 368 -4.18 -23.52 -1.02
C MET A 368 -2.86 -22.77 -0.81
N ILE A 369 -2.24 -22.26 -1.87
CA ILE A 369 -1.02 -21.44 -1.74
C ILE A 369 -1.33 -20.18 -0.91
N ARG A 370 -2.47 -19.54 -1.17
CA ARG A 370 -2.95 -18.40 -0.38
C ARG A 370 -3.22 -18.79 1.07
N ALA A 371 -3.83 -19.95 1.31
CA ALA A 371 -4.09 -20.49 2.64
C ALA A 371 -2.79 -20.61 3.44
N TYR A 372 -1.84 -21.38 2.94
CA TYR A 372 -0.57 -21.61 3.63
C TYR A 372 0.20 -20.30 3.84
N ALA A 373 0.13 -19.36 2.89
CA ALA A 373 0.73 -18.04 3.06
C ALA A 373 0.09 -17.20 4.18
N GLU A 374 -1.25 -17.16 4.27
CA GLU A 374 -1.97 -16.40 5.31
C GLU A 374 -1.78 -17.00 6.71
N PHE A 375 -1.62 -18.33 6.81
CA PHE A 375 -1.25 -18.99 8.06
C PHE A 375 0.26 -18.95 8.36
N GLY A 376 1.08 -18.35 7.49
CA GLY A 376 2.54 -18.20 7.67
C GLY A 376 3.36 -19.47 7.42
N LEU A 377 2.76 -20.52 6.86
CA LEU A 377 3.37 -21.81 6.55
C LEU A 377 3.98 -21.81 5.13
N ILE A 378 4.95 -20.94 4.91
CA ILE A 378 5.49 -20.66 3.56
C ILE A 378 6.18 -21.87 2.92
N ASP A 379 6.85 -22.71 3.70
CA ASP A 379 7.52 -23.90 3.16
C ASP A 379 6.52 -24.87 2.50
N LEU A 380 5.33 -25.04 3.12
CA LEU A 380 4.24 -25.83 2.55
C LEU A 380 3.61 -25.16 1.32
N ALA A 381 3.50 -23.82 1.31
CA ALA A 381 3.03 -23.07 0.15
C ALA A 381 3.93 -23.31 -1.08
N MET A 382 5.26 -23.33 -0.88
CA MET A 382 6.25 -23.64 -1.92
C MET A 382 6.13 -25.10 -2.39
N GLU A 383 6.00 -26.05 -1.47
CA GLU A 383 5.82 -27.46 -1.79
C GLU A 383 4.56 -27.70 -2.65
N ILE A 384 3.43 -27.13 -2.25
CA ILE A 384 2.15 -27.22 -2.97
C ILE A 384 2.25 -26.58 -4.35
N PHE A 385 2.92 -25.43 -4.46
CA PHE A 385 3.18 -24.81 -5.77
C PHE A 385 4.01 -25.72 -6.68
N HIS A 386 5.02 -26.41 -6.15
CA HIS A 386 5.82 -27.34 -6.94
C HIS A 386 5.01 -28.55 -7.41
N ILE A 387 4.16 -29.13 -6.55
CA ILE A 387 3.29 -30.28 -6.85
C ILE A 387 2.18 -29.92 -7.87
N MET A 388 1.76 -28.66 -7.92
CA MET A 388 0.70 -28.18 -8.80
C MET A 388 0.95 -28.57 -10.28
N PRO A 389 -0.03 -29.21 -10.97
CA PRO A 389 0.14 -29.73 -12.34
C PRO A 389 0.37 -28.63 -13.39
N GLU A 390 -0.39 -27.55 -13.31
CA GLU A 390 -0.31 -26.41 -14.23
C GLU A 390 -0.06 -25.14 -13.43
N LYS A 391 0.97 -24.38 -13.82
CA LYS A 391 1.35 -23.11 -13.19
C LYS A 391 1.07 -21.99 -14.17
N ASN A 392 0.29 -21.00 -13.77
CA ASN A 392 -0.02 -19.82 -14.58
C ASN A 392 0.43 -18.54 -13.88
N CYS A 393 0.19 -17.39 -14.49
CA CYS A 393 0.54 -16.10 -13.91
C CYS A 393 -0.18 -15.85 -12.57
N VAL A 394 -1.42 -16.35 -12.40
CA VAL A 394 -2.22 -16.17 -11.19
C VAL A 394 -1.62 -16.94 -10.01
N SER A 395 -1.29 -18.23 -10.19
CA SER A 395 -0.70 -19.04 -9.11
C SER A 395 0.69 -18.55 -8.70
N ARG A 396 1.50 -18.07 -9.66
CA ARG A 396 2.80 -17.43 -9.38
C ARG A 396 2.64 -16.10 -8.65
N ASN A 397 1.68 -15.27 -9.05
CA ASN A 397 1.39 -14.00 -8.36
C ASN A 397 0.86 -14.22 -6.94
N ALA A 398 0.04 -15.25 -6.71
CA ALA A 398 -0.42 -15.63 -5.37
C ALA A 398 0.77 -16.04 -4.48
N LEU A 399 1.68 -16.85 -5.01
CA LEU A 399 2.91 -17.23 -4.29
C LEU A 399 3.82 -16.02 -4.04
N LEU A 400 4.05 -15.17 -5.04
CA LEU A 400 4.83 -13.92 -4.88
C LEU A 400 4.27 -13.04 -3.75
N ALA A 401 2.95 -12.88 -3.70
CA ALA A 401 2.29 -12.10 -2.66
C ALA A 401 2.48 -12.72 -1.28
N GLY A 402 2.22 -14.03 -1.15
CA GLY A 402 2.40 -14.76 0.11
C GLY A 402 3.84 -14.72 0.63
N LEU A 403 4.82 -14.88 -0.26
CA LEU A 403 6.25 -14.76 0.06
C LEU A 403 6.59 -13.33 0.52
N CYS A 404 6.04 -12.31 -0.14
CA CYS A 404 6.29 -10.90 0.20
C CYS A 404 5.70 -10.53 1.58
N GLU A 405 4.47 -10.95 1.86
CA GLU A 405 3.79 -10.70 3.14
C GLU A 405 4.49 -11.37 4.33
N ASN A 406 5.08 -12.54 4.11
CA ASN A 406 5.86 -13.26 5.12
C ASN A 406 7.35 -12.85 5.16
N GLY A 407 7.73 -11.77 4.48
CA GLY A 407 9.07 -11.19 4.55
C GLY A 407 10.17 -11.98 3.82
N LYS A 408 9.81 -12.95 2.98
CA LYS A 408 10.74 -13.79 2.21
C LYS A 408 11.19 -13.11 0.91
N ALA A 409 11.75 -11.90 1.04
CA ALA A 409 12.00 -11.03 -0.11
C ALA A 409 13.03 -11.57 -1.13
N PHE A 410 13.97 -12.44 -0.73
CA PHE A 410 14.88 -13.10 -1.67
C PHE A 410 14.16 -14.12 -2.56
N GLU A 411 13.29 -14.95 -1.98
CA GLU A 411 12.51 -15.96 -2.70
C GLU A 411 11.54 -15.29 -3.69
N VAL A 412 10.99 -14.12 -3.34
CA VAL A 412 10.19 -13.28 -4.26
C VAL A 412 11.00 -12.89 -5.50
N LEU A 413 12.27 -12.50 -5.33
CA LEU A 413 13.12 -12.09 -6.44
C LEU A 413 13.51 -13.27 -7.33
N ASP A 414 13.80 -14.43 -6.74
CA ASP A 414 14.11 -15.64 -7.50
C ASP A 414 12.91 -16.08 -8.35
N LEU A 415 11.71 -16.05 -7.77
CA LEU A 415 10.48 -16.35 -8.51
C LEU A 415 10.20 -15.32 -9.62
N PHE A 416 10.45 -14.03 -9.36
CA PHE A 416 10.35 -12.99 -10.39
C PHE A 416 11.35 -13.21 -11.54
N ILE A 417 12.59 -13.58 -11.23
CA ILE A 417 13.60 -13.88 -12.25
C ILE A 417 13.15 -15.07 -13.12
N SER A 418 12.66 -16.15 -12.49
CA SER A 418 12.07 -17.28 -13.22
C SER A 418 10.93 -16.85 -14.15
N MET A 419 10.04 -15.95 -13.69
CA MET A 419 8.95 -15.44 -14.53
C MET A 419 9.45 -14.65 -15.75
N VAL A 420 10.51 -13.85 -15.58
CA VAL A 420 11.13 -13.09 -16.67
C VAL A 420 11.85 -14.01 -17.66
N GLU A 421 12.57 -15.03 -17.17
CA GLU A 421 13.29 -16.00 -18.01
C GLU A 421 12.35 -16.89 -18.83
N GLU A 422 11.19 -17.23 -18.28
CA GLU A 422 10.13 -17.98 -18.96
C GLU A 422 9.31 -17.13 -19.95
N GLY A 423 9.54 -15.81 -20.01
CA GLY A 423 8.86 -14.90 -20.94
C GLY A 423 7.37 -14.68 -20.61
N LEU A 424 6.98 -14.81 -19.35
CA LEU A 424 5.60 -14.58 -18.91
C LEU A 424 5.25 -13.08 -18.91
N GLU A 425 4.00 -12.75 -19.20
CA GLU A 425 3.51 -11.37 -19.09
C GLU A 425 3.58 -10.91 -17.64
N LEU A 426 4.31 -9.81 -17.41
CA LEU A 426 4.41 -9.17 -16.10
C LEU A 426 3.22 -8.25 -15.91
N THR A 427 2.42 -8.55 -14.89
CA THR A 427 1.28 -7.71 -14.51
C THR A 427 1.71 -6.57 -13.61
N ASP A 428 0.91 -5.51 -13.53
CA ASP A 428 1.12 -4.40 -12.58
C ASP A 428 1.24 -4.92 -11.14
N TYR A 429 0.43 -5.93 -10.79
CA TYR A 429 0.49 -6.60 -9.49
C TYR A 429 1.87 -7.22 -9.23
N THR A 430 2.40 -7.99 -10.18
CA THR A 430 3.75 -8.59 -10.11
C THR A 430 4.81 -7.52 -9.81
N LEU A 431 4.78 -6.39 -10.54
CA LEU A 431 5.75 -5.30 -10.37
C LEU A 431 5.62 -4.61 -9.02
N THR A 432 4.38 -4.37 -8.54
CA THR A 432 4.16 -3.76 -7.22
C THR A 432 4.65 -4.64 -6.07
N THR A 433 4.41 -5.95 -6.14
CA THR A 433 4.85 -6.92 -5.12
C THR A 433 6.36 -7.06 -5.08
N VAL A 434 7.02 -7.11 -6.24
CA VAL A 434 8.49 -7.16 -6.33
C VAL A 434 9.12 -5.85 -5.85
N ALA A 435 8.54 -4.69 -6.18
CA ALA A 435 9.01 -3.41 -5.66
C ALA A 435 8.88 -3.34 -4.13
N LYS A 436 7.76 -3.82 -3.56
CA LYS A 436 7.57 -3.94 -2.11
C LYS A 436 8.64 -4.84 -1.48
N ALA A 437 8.90 -6.02 -2.05
CA ALA A 437 9.95 -6.93 -1.58
C ALA A 437 11.36 -6.31 -1.66
N CYS A 438 11.70 -5.61 -2.74
CA CYS A 438 12.94 -4.84 -2.83
C CYS A 438 13.02 -3.75 -1.74
N GLY A 439 11.90 -3.09 -1.44
CA GLY A 439 11.79 -2.14 -0.34
C GLY A 439 12.12 -2.79 1.00
N LEU A 440 11.58 -3.99 1.28
CA LEU A 440 11.85 -4.74 2.51
C LEU A 440 13.33 -5.11 2.68
N LEU A 441 14.04 -5.41 1.60
CA LEU A 441 15.49 -5.69 1.64
C LEU A 441 16.33 -4.44 1.93
N GLY A 442 15.83 -3.25 1.59
CA GLY A 442 16.55 -2.00 1.80
C GLY A 442 17.80 -1.82 0.93
N GLU A 443 18.04 -2.70 -0.07
CA GLU A 443 19.23 -2.67 -0.90
C GLU A 443 19.14 -1.62 -2.02
N GLY A 444 19.91 -0.53 -1.90
CA GLY A 444 19.92 0.56 -2.87
C GLY A 444 20.30 0.14 -4.31
N LYS A 445 21.23 -0.81 -4.48
CA LYS A 445 21.66 -1.27 -5.81
C LYS A 445 20.57 -2.08 -6.52
N LEU A 446 19.87 -2.95 -5.80
CA LEU A 446 18.78 -3.74 -6.34
C LEU A 446 17.61 -2.84 -6.74
N SER A 447 17.29 -1.86 -5.90
CA SER A 447 16.30 -0.80 -6.20
C SER A 447 16.62 -0.04 -7.50
N GLU A 448 17.90 0.27 -7.75
CA GLU A 448 18.34 0.90 -9.01
C GLU A 448 18.12 0.00 -10.22
N GLN A 449 18.42 -1.28 -10.09
CA GLN A 449 18.25 -2.26 -11.17
C GLN A 449 16.79 -2.48 -11.51
N LEU A 450 15.91 -2.65 -10.51
CA LEU A 450 14.48 -2.84 -10.72
C LEU A 450 13.84 -1.58 -11.33
N GLN A 451 14.19 -0.39 -10.82
CA GLN A 451 13.73 0.87 -11.40
C GLN A 451 14.19 1.00 -12.87
N GLY A 452 15.46 0.69 -13.16
CA GLY A 452 15.99 0.71 -14.52
C GLY A 452 15.29 -0.29 -15.45
N PHE A 453 14.97 -1.47 -14.95
CA PHE A 453 14.19 -2.49 -15.68
C PHE A 453 12.81 -1.96 -16.06
N ILE A 454 12.02 -1.48 -15.10
CA ILE A 454 10.65 -1.00 -15.35
C ILE A 454 10.63 0.20 -16.31
N ILE A 455 11.57 1.14 -16.17
CA ILE A 455 11.71 2.26 -17.11
C ILE A 455 12.07 1.77 -18.51
N LYS A 456 13.03 0.85 -18.65
CA LYS A 456 13.53 0.37 -19.94
C LYS A 456 12.47 -0.38 -20.75
N PHE A 457 11.60 -1.13 -20.07
CA PHE A 457 10.52 -1.89 -20.71
C PHE A 457 9.22 -1.09 -20.88
N GLY A 458 9.19 0.19 -20.50
CA GLY A 458 8.01 1.05 -20.69
C GLY A 458 6.82 0.69 -19.80
N LEU A 459 7.05 0.00 -18.68
CA LEU A 459 6.02 -0.51 -17.77
C LEU A 459 5.53 0.57 -16.77
N LEU A 460 5.67 1.85 -17.12
CA LEU A 460 5.31 3.02 -16.28
C LEU A 460 3.91 3.59 -16.60
N ALA A 461 3.01 2.78 -17.16
CA ALA A 461 1.68 3.25 -17.54
C ALA A 461 0.70 3.37 -16.35
N ASN A 462 1.04 2.80 -15.18
CA ASN A 462 0.15 2.68 -14.03
C ASN A 462 0.67 3.44 -12.79
N ALA A 463 -0.17 4.30 -12.21
CA ALA A 463 0.10 5.07 -11.00
C ALA A 463 0.46 4.18 -9.78
N CYS A 464 -0.10 2.97 -9.67
CA CYS A 464 0.20 2.03 -8.58
C CYS A 464 1.64 1.50 -8.65
N VAL A 465 2.13 1.19 -9.85
CA VAL A 465 3.52 0.74 -10.07
C VAL A 465 4.48 1.89 -9.75
N GLU A 466 4.17 3.10 -10.19
CA GLU A 466 5.00 4.27 -9.89
C GLU A 466 5.02 4.61 -8.39
N ALA A 467 3.89 4.47 -7.69
CA ALA A 467 3.80 4.67 -6.24
C ALA A 467 4.59 3.59 -5.47
N ALA A 468 4.53 2.34 -5.92
CA ALA A 468 5.33 1.24 -5.35
C ALA A 468 6.83 1.45 -5.60
N LEU A 469 7.23 2.01 -6.76
CA LEU A 469 8.62 2.37 -7.01
C LEU A 469 9.09 3.55 -6.16
N LEU A 470 8.24 4.55 -5.96
CA LEU A 470 8.53 5.64 -5.05
C LEU A 470 8.74 5.09 -3.64
N ASP A 471 7.80 4.28 -3.15
CA ASP A 471 7.87 3.67 -1.83
C ASP A 471 9.12 2.79 -1.66
N MET A 472 9.44 1.93 -2.63
CA MET A 472 10.70 1.17 -2.68
C MET A 472 11.91 2.11 -2.59
N CYS A 473 11.95 3.17 -3.39
CA CYS A 473 13.06 4.12 -3.38
C CYS A 473 13.22 4.78 -2.00
N THR A 474 12.11 5.08 -1.31
CA THR A 474 12.15 5.62 0.06
C THR A 474 12.65 4.60 1.07
N HIS A 475 12.22 3.34 0.99
CA HIS A 475 12.69 2.27 1.88
C HIS A 475 14.18 1.95 1.69
N CYS A 476 14.70 2.01 0.46
CA CYS A 476 16.11 1.82 0.17
C CYS A 476 16.99 3.08 0.41
N GLY A 477 16.44 4.13 1.01
CA GLY A 477 17.17 5.38 1.33
C GLY A 477 17.52 6.27 0.13
N ARG A 478 16.99 5.99 -1.07
CA ARG A 478 17.25 6.75 -2.31
C ARG A 478 16.35 7.99 -2.42
N MET A 479 16.36 8.83 -1.38
CA MET A 479 15.46 10.00 -1.26
C MET A 479 15.61 11.03 -2.38
N VAL A 480 16.79 11.16 -2.98
CA VAL A 480 17.01 12.08 -4.12
C VAL A 480 16.29 11.58 -5.38
N ALA A 481 16.32 10.26 -5.64
CA ALA A 481 15.62 9.65 -6.77
C ALA A 481 14.10 9.74 -6.56
N ALA A 482 13.63 9.40 -5.36
CA ALA A 482 12.23 9.54 -4.97
C ALA A 482 11.73 10.99 -5.14
N GLY A 483 12.50 11.98 -4.68
CA GLY A 483 12.15 13.39 -4.84
C GLY A 483 12.12 13.87 -6.29
N LYS A 484 12.92 13.28 -7.19
CA LYS A 484 12.85 13.56 -8.64
C LYS A 484 11.59 12.96 -9.27
N MET A 485 11.23 11.74 -8.90
CA MET A 485 9.99 11.08 -9.35
C MET A 485 8.78 11.90 -8.90
N PHE A 486 8.74 12.27 -7.62
CA PHE A 486 7.67 13.09 -7.04
C PHE A 486 7.48 14.43 -7.77
N LYS A 487 8.56 15.11 -8.14
CA LYS A 487 8.49 16.40 -8.87
C LYS A 487 8.02 16.27 -10.32
N ARG A 488 8.14 15.10 -10.93
CA ARG A 488 7.80 14.87 -12.34
C ARG A 488 6.31 14.58 -12.54
N TRP A 489 5.57 14.34 -11.45
CA TRP A 489 4.21 13.82 -11.50
C TRP A 489 3.16 14.86 -11.91
N PRO A 490 2.20 14.53 -12.82
CA PRO A 490 1.08 15.41 -13.17
C PRO A 490 0.07 15.59 -12.03
N PHE A 491 -0.60 16.75 -11.98
CA PHE A 491 -1.57 17.14 -10.93
C PHE A 491 -2.92 16.40 -11.01
N GLU A 492 -3.16 15.56 -12.04
CA GLU A 492 -4.47 14.97 -12.36
C GLU A 492 -4.71 13.56 -11.78
N TRP A 493 -3.69 12.88 -11.25
CA TRP A 493 -3.82 11.57 -10.58
C TRP A 493 -3.94 11.71 -9.06
N ASP A 494 -4.44 10.67 -8.38
CA ASP A 494 -4.67 10.63 -6.93
C ASP A 494 -3.42 11.03 -6.13
N SER A 495 -3.33 12.32 -5.84
CA SER A 495 -2.16 12.93 -5.23
C SER A 495 -1.95 12.48 -3.77
N SER A 496 -2.96 11.88 -3.15
CA SER A 496 -2.94 11.57 -1.72
C SER A 496 -1.96 10.43 -1.38
N ILE A 497 -2.05 9.28 -2.07
CA ILE A 497 -1.23 8.09 -1.78
C ILE A 497 0.27 8.42 -1.94
N ILE A 498 0.61 9.13 -3.02
CA ILE A 498 1.99 9.50 -3.34
C ILE A 498 2.53 10.50 -2.31
N CYS A 499 1.73 11.47 -1.89
CA CYS A 499 2.10 12.42 -0.83
C CYS A 499 2.32 11.68 0.49
N THR A 500 1.45 10.75 0.86
CA THR A 500 1.58 9.91 2.05
C THR A 500 2.87 9.07 1.98
N SER A 501 3.13 8.36 0.88
CA SER A 501 4.37 7.57 0.70
C SER A 501 5.63 8.44 0.81
N MET A 502 5.62 9.66 0.25
CA MET A 502 6.76 10.56 0.36
C MET A 502 6.96 11.10 1.79
N ILE A 503 5.87 11.41 2.50
CA ILE A 503 5.91 11.79 3.92
C ILE A 503 6.46 10.65 4.77
N CYS A 504 5.95 9.43 4.59
CA CYS A 504 6.46 8.22 5.24
C CYS A 504 7.96 8.03 4.96
N GLY A 505 8.36 8.21 3.70
CA GLY A 505 9.75 8.12 3.26
C GLY A 505 10.66 9.12 3.97
N TYR A 506 10.26 10.40 4.05
CA TYR A 506 11.00 11.42 4.79
C TYR A 506 11.07 11.11 6.30
N ALA A 507 9.96 10.65 6.89
CA ALA A 507 9.91 10.29 8.30
C ALA A 507 10.87 9.14 8.64
N ARG A 508 10.85 8.05 7.86
CA ARG A 508 11.69 6.85 8.04
C ARG A 508 13.18 7.15 7.87
N ASN A 509 13.53 8.02 6.92
CA ASN A 509 14.92 8.37 6.61
C ASN A 509 15.51 9.48 7.52
N GLY A 510 14.83 9.84 8.61
CA GLY A 510 15.34 10.82 9.58
C GLY A 510 15.34 12.26 9.07
N LEU A 511 14.45 12.59 8.11
CA LEU A 511 14.23 13.92 7.54
C LEU A 511 12.84 14.47 7.92
N PRO A 512 12.57 14.68 9.23
CA PRO A 512 11.23 15.03 9.69
C PRO A 512 10.80 16.46 9.31
N ASP A 513 11.73 17.37 9.04
CA ASP A 513 11.42 18.75 8.64
C ASP A 513 10.84 18.80 7.23
N GLU A 514 11.45 18.04 6.33
CA GLU A 514 10.97 17.84 4.96
C GLU A 514 9.60 17.18 4.96
N ALA A 515 9.37 16.20 5.85
CA ALA A 515 8.07 15.55 6.01
C ALA A 515 6.97 16.55 6.43
N ILE A 516 7.18 17.36 7.47
CA ILE A 516 6.19 18.37 7.90
C ILE A 516 6.00 19.45 6.84
N SER A 517 7.09 19.91 6.20
CA SER A 517 7.01 20.93 5.16
C SER A 517 6.20 20.43 3.95
N LEU A 518 6.42 19.18 3.53
CA LEU A 518 5.65 18.55 2.47
C LEU A 518 4.19 18.44 2.87
N PHE A 519 3.90 17.93 4.07
CA PHE A 519 2.54 17.82 4.58
C PHE A 519 1.79 19.16 4.60
N CYS A 520 2.42 20.21 5.13
CA CYS A 520 1.80 21.54 5.17
C CYS A 520 1.50 22.06 3.75
N ARG A 521 2.38 21.79 2.79
CA ARG A 521 2.16 22.14 1.38
C ARG A 521 1.00 21.35 0.77
N CYS A 522 1.03 20.03 0.88
CA CYS A 522 -0.02 19.16 0.34
C CYS A 522 -1.40 19.48 0.96
N LYS A 523 -1.43 19.82 2.25
CA LYS A 523 -2.65 20.26 2.94
C LYS A 523 -3.15 21.61 2.44
N ALA A 524 -2.27 22.56 2.15
CA ALA A 524 -2.65 23.86 1.60
C ALA A 524 -3.15 23.76 0.14
N GLU A 525 -2.61 22.82 -0.63
CA GLU A 525 -3.00 22.53 -2.01
C GLU A 525 -4.27 21.67 -2.11
N GLY A 526 -4.76 21.11 -0.99
CA GLY A 526 -5.91 20.19 -0.97
C GLY A 526 -5.60 18.80 -1.55
N SER A 527 -4.31 18.48 -1.71
CA SER A 527 -3.80 17.30 -2.41
C SER A 527 -3.66 16.05 -1.54
N ILE A 528 -3.85 16.19 -0.21
CA ILE A 528 -3.76 15.08 0.74
C ILE A 528 -5.05 14.91 1.53
N ILE A 529 -5.56 13.68 1.51
CA ILE A 529 -6.59 13.21 2.42
C ILE A 529 -5.87 12.54 3.58
N LEU A 530 -6.16 12.98 4.81
CA LEU A 530 -5.59 12.38 6.02
C LEU A 530 -6.29 11.05 6.30
N ASP A 531 -5.77 10.00 5.69
CA ASP A 531 -6.11 8.62 6.00
C ASP A 531 -5.38 8.13 7.28
N GLU A 532 -5.60 6.87 7.64
CA GLU A 532 -4.94 6.21 8.77
C GLU A 532 -3.40 6.30 8.70
N ILE A 533 -2.81 5.92 7.57
CA ILE A 533 -1.37 5.84 7.37
C ILE A 533 -0.72 7.22 7.42
N ALA A 534 -1.34 8.23 6.77
CA ALA A 534 -0.90 9.61 6.79
C ALA A 534 -0.96 10.19 8.20
N SER A 535 -2.04 9.90 8.94
CA SER A 535 -2.23 10.35 10.32
C SER A 535 -1.17 9.77 11.25
N ILE A 536 -0.92 8.45 11.20
CA ILE A 536 0.13 7.78 12.00
C ILE A 536 1.49 8.39 11.70
N SER A 537 1.82 8.56 10.41
CA SER A 537 3.12 9.05 9.97
C SER A 537 3.37 10.49 10.43
N ILE A 538 2.39 11.37 10.27
CA ILE A 538 2.51 12.76 10.72
C ILE A 538 2.50 12.89 12.24
N LEU A 539 1.71 12.10 12.97
CA LEU A 539 1.79 12.07 14.43
C LEU A 539 3.17 11.62 14.91
N GLY A 540 3.76 10.60 14.27
CA GLY A 540 5.13 10.16 14.52
C GLY A 540 6.16 11.26 14.28
N VAL A 541 6.04 11.98 13.15
CA VAL A 541 6.90 13.12 12.83
C VAL A 541 6.73 14.27 13.84
N CYS A 542 5.50 14.58 14.25
CA CYS A 542 5.22 15.58 15.29
C CYS A 542 5.88 15.18 16.62
N GLY A 543 5.80 13.90 17.00
CA GLY A 543 6.49 13.35 18.15
C GLY A 543 8.01 13.51 18.03
N THR A 544 8.60 13.16 16.89
CA THR A 544 10.05 13.31 16.64
C THR A 544 10.50 14.77 16.69
N LEU A 545 9.74 15.72 16.15
CA LEU A 545 10.09 17.13 16.21
C LEU A 545 9.75 17.80 17.55
N GLY A 546 8.86 17.21 18.35
CA GLY A 546 8.33 17.82 19.56
C GLY A 546 7.27 18.90 19.28
N SER A 547 6.53 18.77 18.18
CA SER A 547 5.51 19.74 17.72
C SER A 547 4.14 19.45 18.33
N ASP A 548 3.92 19.97 19.54
CA ASP A 548 2.67 19.82 20.29
C ASP A 548 1.45 20.37 19.53
N ARG A 549 1.54 21.59 19.01
CA ARG A 549 0.44 22.27 18.31
C ARG A 549 -0.01 21.55 17.04
N MET A 550 0.94 21.07 16.24
CA MET A 550 0.59 20.32 15.02
C MET A 550 -0.04 18.98 15.41
N GLY A 551 0.52 18.29 16.40
CA GLY A 551 -0.05 17.04 16.92
C GLY A 551 -1.50 17.21 17.42
N GLU A 552 -1.79 18.29 18.14
CA GLU A 552 -3.16 18.62 18.59
C GLU A 552 -4.13 18.87 17.43
N GLN A 553 -3.68 19.53 16.36
CA GLN A 553 -4.51 19.75 15.17
C GLN A 553 -4.85 18.43 14.46
N ILE A 554 -3.88 17.52 14.36
CA ILE A 554 -4.09 16.19 13.76
C ILE A 554 -4.98 15.33 14.66
N HIS A 555 -4.79 15.38 15.98
CA HIS A 555 -5.68 14.69 16.92
C HIS A 555 -7.15 15.17 16.77
N CYS A 556 -7.38 16.48 16.65
CA CYS A 556 -8.73 16.99 16.38
C CYS A 556 -9.30 16.48 15.06
N HIS A 557 -8.47 16.30 14.04
CA HIS A 557 -8.91 15.72 12.76
C HIS A 557 -9.27 14.23 12.92
N VAL A 558 -8.41 13.44 13.56
CA VAL A 558 -8.65 12.02 13.86
C VAL A 558 -9.99 11.80 14.58
N LEU A 559 -10.30 12.63 15.58
CA LEU A 559 -11.57 12.58 16.30
C LEU A 559 -12.77 12.92 15.39
N LYS A 560 -12.65 13.91 14.50
CA LYS A 560 -13.72 14.33 13.60
C LYS A 560 -13.97 13.32 12.47
N SER A 561 -12.93 12.64 12.02
CA SER A 561 -12.98 11.68 10.90
C SER A 561 -13.35 10.26 11.35
N GLY A 562 -13.54 10.01 12.66
CA GLY A 562 -13.86 8.68 13.19
C GLY A 562 -12.66 7.74 13.32
N LEU A 563 -11.47 8.13 12.84
CA LEU A 563 -10.23 7.33 12.85
C LEU A 563 -9.68 7.01 14.25
N PHE A 564 -10.30 7.53 15.32
CA PHE A 564 -9.89 7.23 16.70
C PHE A 564 -10.22 5.78 17.12
N SER A 565 -11.17 5.12 16.44
CA SER A 565 -11.46 3.69 16.66
C SER A 565 -10.25 2.81 16.33
N GLU A 566 -9.41 3.23 15.39
CA GLU A 566 -8.26 2.47 14.92
C GLU A 566 -7.13 2.47 15.95
N LEU A 567 -6.76 1.29 16.43
CA LEU A 567 -5.75 1.11 17.48
C LEU A 567 -4.40 1.70 17.08
N GLU A 568 -4.00 1.62 15.80
CA GLU A 568 -2.71 2.11 15.32
C GLU A 568 -2.60 3.64 15.42
N VAL A 569 -3.67 4.36 15.04
CA VAL A 569 -3.74 5.83 15.14
C VAL A 569 -3.74 6.27 16.60
N ALA A 570 -4.52 5.58 17.45
CA ALA A 570 -4.54 5.86 18.89
C ALA A 570 -3.17 5.61 19.55
N ASN A 571 -2.46 4.55 19.16
CA ASN A 571 -1.10 4.27 19.61
C ASN A 571 -0.11 5.37 19.15
N ALA A 572 -0.25 5.86 17.92
CA ALA A 572 0.55 6.98 17.42
C ALA A 572 0.30 8.27 18.22
N LEU A 573 -0.94 8.53 18.66
CA LEU A 573 -1.28 9.66 19.54
C LEU A 573 -0.61 9.54 20.91
N ILE A 574 -0.62 8.36 21.54
CA ILE A 574 0.07 8.11 22.82
C ILE A 574 1.56 8.43 22.68
N SER A 575 2.20 7.91 21.63
CA SER A 575 3.62 8.14 21.35
C SER A 575 3.92 9.62 21.10
N MET A 576 3.10 10.29 20.29
CA MET A 576 3.23 11.71 19.97
C MET A 576 3.14 12.58 21.23
N TYR A 577 2.10 12.41 22.05
CA TYR A 577 1.91 13.19 23.28
C TYR A 577 3.00 12.93 24.32
N SER A 578 3.41 11.66 24.49
CA SER A 578 4.51 11.28 25.38
C SER A 578 5.80 11.99 24.99
N LYS A 579 6.11 12.05 23.69
CA LYS A 579 7.29 12.73 23.13
C LYS A 579 7.16 14.27 23.13
N CYS A 580 5.96 14.84 23.17
CA CYS A 580 5.71 16.29 23.15
C CYS A 580 5.53 16.93 24.55
N TRP A 581 6.19 16.39 25.58
CA TRP A 581 6.12 16.88 26.98
C TRP A 581 4.73 16.79 27.63
N ASN A 582 3.80 16.01 27.10
CA ASN A 582 2.42 15.96 27.60
C ASN A 582 2.00 14.51 27.94
N MET A 583 2.62 13.96 28.98
CA MET A 583 2.34 12.59 29.44
C MET A 583 0.91 12.43 29.95
N ASP A 584 0.33 13.48 30.55
CA ASP A 584 -1.02 13.41 31.10
C ASP A 584 -2.07 13.26 29.99
N THR A 585 -1.86 13.91 28.83
CA THR A 585 -2.75 13.73 27.68
C THR A 585 -2.55 12.37 27.02
N ALA A 586 -1.32 11.85 26.98
CA ALA A 586 -1.08 10.47 26.52
C ALA A 586 -1.85 9.44 27.38
N LYS A 587 -1.84 9.60 28.71
CA LYS A 587 -2.63 8.76 29.63
C LYS A 587 -4.14 8.92 29.43
N LYS A 588 -4.62 10.14 29.16
CA LYS A 588 -6.03 10.37 28.84
C LYS A 588 -6.44 9.68 27.55
N VAL A 589 -5.64 9.78 26.48
CA VAL A 589 -5.88 9.09 25.21
C VAL A 589 -5.99 7.60 25.45
N PHE A 590 -5.02 7.01 26.16
CA PHE A 590 -5.05 5.58 26.53
C PHE A 590 -6.36 5.21 27.25
N ASN A 591 -6.77 5.97 28.27
CA ASN A 591 -7.98 5.64 29.03
C ASN A 591 -9.30 5.76 28.23
N ILE A 592 -9.31 6.53 27.14
CA ILE A 592 -10.50 6.73 26.29
C ILE A 592 -10.58 5.68 25.17
N MET A 593 -9.48 4.98 24.86
CA MET A 593 -9.46 3.95 23.82
C MET A 593 -10.46 2.81 24.15
N PRO A 594 -11.20 2.31 23.15
CA PRO A 594 -12.19 1.25 23.36
C PRO A 594 -11.56 -0.11 23.68
N ALA A 595 -10.36 -0.37 23.16
CA ALA A 595 -9.58 -1.57 23.40
C ALA A 595 -8.09 -1.21 23.47
N HIS A 596 -7.28 -2.09 24.08
CA HIS A 596 -5.83 -1.92 24.20
C HIS A 596 -5.14 -3.18 23.71
N ASN A 597 -4.15 -3.02 22.82
CA ASN A 597 -3.25 -4.10 22.44
C ASN A 597 -1.88 -3.93 23.12
N ILE A 598 -0.98 -4.89 22.91
CA ILE A 598 0.36 -4.86 23.49
C ILE A 598 1.14 -3.58 23.15
N VAL A 599 0.93 -3.03 21.94
CA VAL A 599 1.56 -1.80 21.47
C VAL A 599 1.04 -0.58 22.25
N SER A 600 -0.25 -0.52 22.59
CA SER A 600 -0.84 0.54 23.41
C SER A 600 -0.18 0.62 24.79
N TRP A 601 -0.03 -0.53 25.44
CA TRP A 601 0.61 -0.64 26.76
C TRP A 601 2.10 -0.30 26.69
N ASN A 602 2.82 -0.87 25.72
CA ASN A 602 4.25 -0.59 25.51
C ASN A 602 4.51 0.89 25.19
N GLY A 603 3.63 1.51 24.40
CA GLY A 603 3.68 2.95 24.13
C GLY A 603 3.57 3.79 25.40
N LEU A 604 2.68 3.41 26.32
CA LEU A 604 2.48 4.11 27.59
C LEU A 604 3.66 3.90 28.57
N ILE A 605 4.16 2.66 28.71
CA ILE A 605 5.34 2.33 29.52
C ILE A 605 6.56 3.09 29.00
N SER A 606 6.80 3.06 27.69
CA SER A 606 7.88 3.80 27.04
C SER A 606 7.76 5.31 27.30
N GLY A 607 6.55 5.87 27.22
CA GLY A 607 6.29 7.26 27.57
C GLY A 607 6.76 7.61 29.00
N PHE A 608 6.37 6.82 30.00
CA PHE A 608 6.81 7.04 31.38
C PHE A 608 8.34 6.92 31.56
N ILE A 609 8.99 5.99 30.86
CA ILE A 609 10.46 5.82 30.89
C ILE A 609 11.18 7.05 30.33
N ILE A 610 10.74 7.60 29.19
CA ILE A 610 11.35 8.81 28.60
C ILE A 610 11.20 10.01 29.57
N HIS A 611 10.11 10.06 30.33
CA HIS A 611 9.87 11.03 31.40
C HIS A 611 10.57 10.71 32.73
N ARG A 612 11.36 9.64 32.80
CA ARG A 612 12.09 9.16 34.00
C ARG A 612 11.16 8.88 35.19
N ARG A 613 9.96 8.36 34.92
CA ARG A 613 8.94 7.98 35.92
C ARG A 613 8.82 6.46 36.01
N GLY A 614 9.85 5.80 36.55
CA GLY A 614 9.93 4.33 36.60
C GLY A 614 8.81 3.67 37.38
N ASP A 615 8.43 4.24 38.54
CA ASP A 615 7.37 3.66 39.40
C ASP A 615 6.00 3.63 38.67
N ASP A 616 5.68 4.67 37.92
CA ASP A 616 4.44 4.73 37.14
C ASP A 616 4.47 3.73 35.97
N ALA A 617 5.64 3.54 35.34
CA ALA A 617 5.83 2.56 34.27
C ALA A 617 5.63 1.12 34.80
N LEU A 618 6.15 0.78 35.98
CA LEU A 618 5.94 -0.52 36.62
C LEU A 618 4.47 -0.74 37.04
N THR A 619 3.77 0.33 37.44
CA THR A 619 2.33 0.26 37.71
C THR A 619 1.53 -0.09 36.44
N VAL A 620 1.89 0.50 35.30
CA VAL A 620 1.28 0.19 34.00
C VAL A 620 1.60 -1.25 33.58
N TRP A 621 2.81 -1.74 33.83
CA TRP A 621 3.18 -3.14 33.61
C TRP A 621 2.29 -4.11 34.42
N SER A 622 2.10 -3.85 35.71
CA SER A 622 1.20 -4.67 36.54
C SER A 622 -0.23 -4.69 35.99
N ASN A 623 -0.72 -3.55 35.48
CA ASN A 623 -2.04 -3.47 34.86
C ASN A 623 -2.13 -4.26 33.55
N LEU A 624 -1.07 -4.27 32.73
CA LEU A 624 -0.99 -5.11 31.52
C LEU A 624 -1.12 -6.59 31.87
N HIS A 625 -0.42 -7.03 32.92
CA HIS A 625 -0.48 -8.42 33.38
C HIS A 625 -1.88 -8.78 33.89
N ASN A 626 -2.49 -7.90 34.69
CA ASN A 626 -3.84 -8.07 35.20
C ASN A 626 -4.92 -8.06 34.10
N ALA A 627 -4.66 -7.42 32.96
CA ALA A 627 -5.54 -7.44 31.80
C ALA A 627 -5.48 -8.76 31.00
N GLY A 628 -4.61 -9.70 31.37
CA GLY A 628 -4.47 -11.00 30.70
C GLY A 628 -3.82 -10.93 29.31
N ILE A 629 -3.18 -9.81 28.95
CA ILE A 629 -2.49 -9.64 27.67
C ILE A 629 -1.09 -10.24 27.79
N LYS A 630 -0.74 -11.18 26.90
CA LYS A 630 0.58 -11.83 26.90
C LYS A 630 1.68 -10.80 26.57
N PRO A 631 2.66 -10.56 27.46
CA PRO A 631 3.76 -9.66 27.18
C PRO A 631 4.70 -10.23 26.10
N ASP A 632 5.31 -9.33 25.30
CA ASP A 632 6.33 -9.68 24.30
C ASP A 632 7.75 -9.32 24.78
N LYS A 633 8.77 -9.61 23.95
CA LYS A 633 10.17 -9.25 24.22
C LYS A 633 10.33 -7.75 24.52
N ILE A 634 9.67 -6.87 23.75
CA ILE A 634 9.76 -5.42 23.92
C ILE A 634 9.17 -5.00 25.28
N SER A 635 8.08 -5.63 25.70
CA SER A 635 7.40 -5.33 26.97
C SER A 635 8.33 -5.59 28.16
N PHE A 636 9.04 -6.72 28.15
CA PHE A 636 10.07 -7.03 29.16
C PHE A 636 11.25 -6.06 29.12
N LEU A 637 11.75 -5.71 27.93
CA LEU A 637 12.81 -4.72 27.78
C LEU A 637 12.44 -3.39 28.43
N LEU A 638 11.23 -2.89 28.16
CA LEU A 638 10.71 -1.64 28.73
C LEU A 638 10.54 -1.75 30.25
N ALA A 639 9.94 -2.82 30.75
CA ALA A 639 9.77 -3.03 32.19
C ALA A 639 11.11 -3.10 32.94
N ILE A 640 12.12 -3.81 32.40
CA ILE A 640 13.49 -3.83 32.97
C ILE A 640 14.08 -2.41 32.96
N SER A 641 13.97 -1.69 31.84
CA SER A 641 14.47 -0.31 31.73
C SER A 641 13.80 0.65 32.73
N ALA A 642 12.55 0.41 33.13
CA ALA A 642 11.84 1.22 34.11
C ALA A 642 12.50 1.18 35.50
N TYR A 643 13.09 0.05 35.91
CA TYR A 643 13.82 -0.10 37.18
C TYR A 643 15.03 0.83 37.30
N LYS A 644 15.54 1.37 36.18
CA LYS A 644 16.59 2.39 36.20
C LYS A 644 16.10 3.72 36.80
N TYR A 645 14.81 4.04 36.64
CA TYR A 645 14.23 5.33 36.99
C TYR A 645 13.22 5.24 38.15
N THR A 646 13.30 4.20 38.97
CA THR A 646 12.50 4.06 40.21
C THR A 646 13.05 4.97 41.29
N LYS A 647 12.18 5.39 42.23
CA LYS A 647 12.64 6.21 43.38
C LYS A 647 13.51 5.43 44.35
N MET A 648 13.21 4.14 44.51
CA MET A 648 13.94 3.22 45.39
C MET A 648 14.79 2.25 44.57
N CYS A 649 15.86 1.75 45.18
CA CYS A 649 16.72 0.73 44.59
C CYS A 649 16.01 -0.64 44.64
N LEU A 650 15.40 -1.05 43.53
CA LEU A 650 14.64 -2.31 43.39
C LEU A 650 15.40 -3.36 42.57
N VAL A 651 16.73 -3.41 42.71
CA VAL A 651 17.60 -4.30 41.91
C VAL A 651 17.27 -5.78 42.12
N ASP A 652 16.99 -6.22 43.35
CA ASP A 652 16.65 -7.61 43.63
C ASP A 652 15.34 -8.04 42.99
N GLU A 653 14.37 -7.12 42.89
CA GLU A 653 13.11 -7.34 42.19
C GLU A 653 13.33 -7.41 40.68
N CYS A 654 14.14 -6.49 40.13
CA CYS A 654 14.53 -6.51 38.71
C CYS A 654 15.23 -7.83 38.32
N CYS A 655 16.13 -8.35 39.16
CA CYS A 655 16.80 -9.62 38.91
C CYS A 655 15.82 -10.81 38.92
N ARG A 656 14.89 -10.85 39.89
CA ARG A 656 13.81 -11.86 39.92
C ARG A 656 12.92 -11.76 38.70
N PHE A 657 12.54 -10.55 38.31
CA PHE A 657 11.74 -10.27 37.13
C PHE A 657 12.44 -10.72 35.85
N PHE A 658 13.74 -10.47 35.72
CA PHE A 658 14.53 -10.96 34.58
C PHE A 658 14.54 -12.49 34.49
N SER A 659 14.70 -13.19 35.64
CA SER A 659 14.63 -14.65 35.67
C SER A 659 13.24 -15.19 35.31
N SER A 660 12.16 -14.49 35.70
CA SER A 660 10.77 -14.89 35.40
C SER A 660 10.49 -14.97 33.89
N MET A 661 11.23 -14.20 33.09
CA MET A 661 11.05 -14.13 31.63
C MET A 661 11.17 -15.51 30.95
N GLN A 662 12.14 -16.32 31.38
CA GLN A 662 12.33 -17.68 30.84
C GLN A 662 11.43 -18.70 31.57
N THR A 663 11.25 -18.57 32.89
CA THR A 663 10.56 -19.59 33.69
C THR A 663 9.04 -19.53 33.61
N GLU A 664 8.46 -18.33 33.44
CA GLU A 664 6.99 -18.12 33.47
C GLU A 664 6.41 -17.79 32.08
N PHE A 665 7.18 -17.16 31.20
CA PHE A 665 6.68 -16.65 29.92
C PHE A 665 7.26 -17.34 28.69
N ASP A 666 8.22 -18.25 28.87
CA ASP A 666 8.93 -18.98 27.81
C ASP A 666 9.54 -18.03 26.77
N ILE A 667 10.09 -16.89 27.23
CA ILE A 667 10.77 -15.91 26.38
C ILE A 667 12.25 -15.93 26.70
N GLU A 668 13.07 -16.24 25.69
CA GLU A 668 14.52 -16.22 25.84
C GLU A 668 15.07 -14.77 25.94
N PRO A 669 15.93 -14.47 26.95
CA PRO A 669 16.57 -13.16 27.05
C PRO A 669 17.50 -12.83 25.88
N SER A 670 17.27 -11.69 25.21
CA SER A 670 18.10 -11.17 24.13
C SER A 670 19.27 -10.33 24.65
N GLN A 671 20.22 -9.98 23.76
CA GLN A 671 21.31 -9.02 24.03
C GLN A 671 20.79 -7.72 24.66
N GLU A 672 19.66 -7.20 24.18
CA GLU A 672 19.06 -5.95 24.66
C GLU A 672 18.54 -6.07 26.09
N HIS A 673 17.97 -7.22 26.47
CA HIS A 673 17.53 -7.45 27.85
C HIS A 673 18.73 -7.47 28.81
N TYR A 674 19.84 -8.11 28.43
CA TYR A 674 21.08 -8.08 29.20
C TYR A 674 21.66 -6.66 29.28
N ALA A 675 21.71 -5.92 28.17
CA ALA A 675 22.19 -4.53 28.17
C ALA A 675 21.34 -3.64 29.10
N SER A 676 20.01 -3.81 29.08
CA SER A 676 19.07 -3.10 29.97
C SER A 676 19.32 -3.45 31.44
N LEU A 677 19.44 -4.74 31.77
CA LEU A 677 19.73 -5.21 33.13
C LEU A 677 21.08 -4.70 33.65
N VAL A 678 22.14 -4.81 32.85
CA VAL A 678 23.47 -4.27 33.16
C VAL A 678 23.41 -2.76 33.34
N GLY A 679 22.60 -2.06 32.55
CA GLY A 679 22.33 -0.64 32.69
C GLY A 679 21.65 -0.27 34.01
N VAL A 680 20.69 -1.07 34.48
CA VAL A 680 20.03 -0.89 35.80
C VAL A 680 21.05 -1.13 36.92
N LEU A 681 21.79 -2.23 36.88
CA LEU A 681 22.83 -2.57 37.87
C LEU A 681 23.90 -1.48 37.94
N GLY A 682 24.39 -1.02 36.79
CA GLY A 682 25.37 0.05 36.67
C GLY A 682 24.86 1.40 37.19
N PHE A 683 23.59 1.73 36.95
CA PHE A 683 22.99 2.96 37.47
C PHE A 683 22.91 2.96 39.01
N TRP A 684 22.50 1.84 39.62
CA TRP A 684 22.37 1.72 41.08
C TRP A 684 23.70 1.41 41.80
N GLY A 685 24.78 1.11 41.07
CA GLY A 685 26.14 0.96 41.61
C GLY A 685 26.60 -0.48 41.85
N PHE A 686 25.82 -1.47 41.45
CA PHE A 686 26.14 -2.90 41.57
C PHE A 686 27.06 -3.38 40.43
N LEU A 687 28.23 -2.74 40.28
CA LEU A 687 29.14 -2.94 39.16
C LEU A 687 29.75 -4.35 39.09
N GLU A 688 30.07 -4.95 40.23
CA GLU A 688 30.61 -6.32 40.28
C GLU A 688 29.56 -7.36 39.86
N LEU A 689 28.31 -7.17 40.31
CA LEU A 689 27.20 -8.00 39.88
C LEU A 689 26.95 -7.84 38.38
N ALA A 690 27.05 -6.62 37.85
CA ALA A 690 26.94 -6.36 36.42
C ALA A 690 28.03 -7.08 35.61
N GLU A 691 29.29 -7.05 36.04
CA GLU A 691 30.39 -7.79 35.40
C GLU A 691 30.17 -9.32 35.44
N LYS A 692 29.65 -9.83 36.57
CA LYS A 692 29.27 -11.24 36.71
C LYS A 692 28.12 -11.61 35.76
N THR A 693 27.11 -10.75 35.62
CA THR A 693 26.01 -10.96 34.69
C THR A 693 26.50 -11.06 33.24
N ILE A 694 27.45 -10.21 32.82
CA ILE A 694 28.05 -10.29 31.49
C ILE A 694 28.81 -11.60 31.29
N SER A 695 29.55 -12.04 32.32
CA SER A 695 30.33 -13.28 32.27
C SER A 695 29.46 -14.54 32.17
N ASN A 696 28.22 -14.47 32.66
CA ASN A 696 27.27 -15.58 32.64
C ASN A 696 26.35 -15.59 31.40
N MET A 697 26.56 -14.69 30.43
CA MET A 697 25.74 -14.64 29.22
C MET A 697 25.95 -15.90 28.35
N PRO A 698 24.90 -16.46 27.74
CA PRO A 698 24.99 -17.65 26.90
C PRO A 698 25.59 -17.39 25.50
N PHE A 699 25.87 -16.13 25.18
CA PHE A 699 26.40 -15.67 23.89
C PHE A 699 27.42 -14.54 24.10
N GLU A 700 28.21 -14.24 23.07
CA GLU A 700 29.22 -13.18 23.14
C GLU A 700 28.59 -11.79 23.35
N PRO A 701 29.03 -11.00 24.34
CA PRO A 701 28.42 -9.71 24.67
C PRO A 701 28.73 -8.64 23.62
N GLU A 702 27.68 -8.02 23.08
CA GLU A 702 27.80 -6.93 22.11
C GLU A 702 28.27 -5.60 22.72
N ALA A 703 28.63 -4.64 21.85
CA ALA A 703 29.08 -3.31 22.24
C ALA A 703 28.06 -2.53 23.10
N SER A 704 26.76 -2.79 22.93
CA SER A 704 25.67 -2.19 23.72
C SER A 704 25.74 -2.56 25.20
N VAL A 705 26.01 -3.83 25.52
CA VAL A 705 26.13 -4.35 26.89
C VAL A 705 27.34 -3.75 27.59
N TRP A 706 28.50 -3.75 26.93
CA TRP A 706 29.72 -3.14 27.47
C TRP A 706 29.59 -1.63 27.63
N ARG A 707 28.87 -0.95 26.72
CA ARG A 707 28.57 0.47 26.86
C ARG A 707 27.72 0.76 28.10
N ALA A 708 26.70 -0.04 28.37
CA ALA A 708 25.88 0.11 29.57
C ALA A 708 26.72 -0.02 30.87
N LEU A 709 27.65 -0.98 30.92
CA LEU A 709 28.58 -1.11 32.05
C LEU A 709 29.56 0.07 32.14
N LEU A 710 30.06 0.56 31.00
CA LEU A 710 30.95 1.73 30.95
C LEU A 710 30.26 2.99 31.49
N ASP A 711 28.99 3.20 31.14
CA ASP A 711 28.20 4.32 31.64
C ASP A 711 27.99 4.21 33.16
N GLY A 712 27.71 3.01 33.68
CA GLY A 712 27.68 2.76 35.14
C GLY A 712 29.02 3.07 35.82
N CYS A 713 30.15 2.67 35.21
CA CYS A 713 31.48 2.99 35.73
C CYS A 713 31.75 4.50 35.78
N ARG A 714 31.22 5.26 34.80
CA ARG A 714 31.35 6.73 34.76
C ARG A 714 30.53 7.39 35.85
N ILE A 715 29.29 6.96 36.06
CA ILE A 715 28.40 7.49 37.12
C ILE A 715 29.04 7.32 38.50
N HIS A 716 29.62 6.15 38.77
CA HIS A 716 30.23 5.82 40.07
C HIS A 716 31.76 6.05 40.12
N SER A 717 32.34 6.69 39.10
CA SER A 717 33.77 7.01 39.01
C SER A 717 34.73 5.82 39.21
N ASN A 718 34.33 4.60 38.83
CA ASN A 718 35.17 3.39 38.93
C ASN A 718 36.12 3.28 37.72
N ALA A 719 37.28 3.93 37.84
CA ALA A 719 38.27 3.99 36.76
C ALA A 719 38.94 2.63 36.44
N ILE A 720 39.03 1.71 37.40
CA ILE A 720 39.70 0.42 37.22
C ILE A 720 38.85 -0.47 36.31
N LEU A 721 37.58 -0.64 36.65
CA LEU A 721 36.65 -1.42 35.84
C LEU A 721 36.41 -0.75 34.48
N GLY A 722 36.28 0.58 34.45
CA GLY A 722 36.16 1.35 33.21
C GLY A 722 37.31 1.09 32.22
N LYS A 723 38.56 1.03 32.68
CA LYS A 723 39.72 0.70 31.81
C LYS A 723 39.63 -0.72 31.23
N ARG A 724 39.15 -1.70 32.01
CA ARG A 724 38.95 -3.08 31.54
C ARG A 724 37.89 -3.14 30.46
N VAL A 725 36.74 -2.50 30.69
CA VAL A 725 35.63 -2.42 29.72
C VAL A 725 36.06 -1.73 28.42
N ILE A 726 36.81 -0.63 28.51
CA ILE A 726 37.36 0.06 27.31
C ILE A 726 38.26 -0.89 26.52
N LYS A 727 39.08 -1.72 27.17
CA LYS A 727 39.92 -2.70 26.48
C LYS A 727 39.08 -3.71 25.69
N HIS A 728 37.99 -4.22 26.26
CA HIS A 728 37.06 -5.10 25.54
C HIS A 728 36.38 -4.39 24.36
N LEU A 729 35.89 -3.16 24.55
CA LEU A 729 35.27 -2.35 23.50
C LEU A 729 36.20 -2.06 22.31
N LEU A 730 37.49 -1.84 22.57
CA LEU A 730 38.49 -1.59 21.52
C LEU A 730 38.92 -2.85 20.77
N LEU A 731 38.74 -4.04 21.34
CA LEU A 731 39.05 -5.32 20.70
C LEU A 731 37.90 -5.83 19.81
N MET A 732 36.69 -5.32 19.99
CA MET A 732 35.53 -5.72 19.19
C MET A 732 35.53 -5.07 17.80
N GLU A 733 35.11 -5.82 16.79
CA GLU A 733 34.87 -5.30 15.44
C GLU A 733 33.56 -4.50 15.38
N PRO A 734 33.59 -3.22 14.97
CA PRO A 734 32.38 -2.42 14.85
C PRO A 734 31.51 -2.89 13.69
N ARG A 735 30.24 -3.20 13.97
CA ARG A 735 29.24 -3.61 12.95
C ARG A 735 28.29 -2.48 12.56
N ASP A 736 27.98 -1.58 13.49
CA ASP A 736 27.02 -0.50 13.30
C ASP A 736 27.69 0.91 13.42
N PRO A 737 27.07 1.97 12.86
CA PRO A 737 27.57 3.34 12.95
C PRO A 737 27.83 3.84 14.38
N SER A 738 27.03 3.41 15.35
CA SER A 738 27.13 3.91 16.74
C SER A 738 28.34 3.32 17.47
N THR A 739 28.71 2.08 17.15
CA THR A 739 29.91 1.40 17.65
C THR A 739 31.18 2.00 17.02
N TYR A 740 31.17 2.30 15.71
CA TYR A 740 32.27 3.03 15.07
C TYR A 740 32.53 4.38 15.75
N VAL A 741 31.46 5.15 16.01
CA VAL A 741 31.57 6.44 16.69
C VAL A 741 32.05 6.27 18.13
N LEU A 742 31.57 5.24 18.85
CA LEU A 742 32.03 4.94 20.22
C LEU A 742 33.53 4.62 20.24
N VAL A 743 33.99 3.67 19.43
CA VAL A 743 35.40 3.24 19.37
C VAL A 743 36.31 4.41 18.99
N ALA A 744 35.91 5.21 17.99
CA ALA A 744 36.66 6.42 17.62
C ALA A 744 36.75 7.44 18.78
N ASN A 745 35.64 7.64 19.50
CA ASN A 745 35.62 8.53 20.67
C ASN A 745 36.51 7.99 21.80
N LEU A 746 36.53 6.68 22.04
CA LEU A 746 37.39 6.04 23.04
C LEU A 746 38.89 6.18 22.69
N TYR A 747 39.25 6.01 21.41
CA TYR A 747 40.61 6.27 20.94
C TYR A 747 41.01 7.74 21.12
N SER A 748 40.12 8.66 20.76
CA SER A 748 40.32 10.11 20.93
C SER A 748 40.52 10.47 22.42
N ALA A 749 39.67 9.95 23.30
CA ALA A 749 39.77 10.18 24.75
C ALA A 749 41.05 9.57 25.36
N SER A 750 41.61 8.53 24.73
CA SER A 750 42.91 7.93 25.13
C SER A 750 44.12 8.68 24.54
N GLY A 751 43.93 9.78 23.80
CA GLY A 751 45.00 10.50 23.10
C GLY A 751 45.56 9.77 21.85
N ARG A 752 44.92 8.68 21.40
CA ARG A 752 45.33 7.88 20.23
C ARG A 752 44.63 8.37 18.97
N TRP A 753 44.95 9.58 18.54
CA TRP A 753 44.30 10.28 17.42
C TRP A 753 44.38 9.54 16.09
N HIS A 754 45.55 8.98 15.77
CA HIS A 754 45.75 8.22 14.54
C HIS A 754 44.79 7.02 14.43
N CYS A 755 44.65 6.23 15.51
CA CYS A 755 43.72 5.12 15.57
C CYS A 755 42.26 5.58 15.40
N SER A 756 41.89 6.71 16.03
CA SER A 756 40.54 7.28 15.86
C SER A 756 40.25 7.67 14.42
N GLU A 757 41.22 8.24 13.69
CA GLU A 757 41.01 8.65 12.30
C GLU A 757 40.93 7.45 11.36
N THR A 758 41.71 6.40 11.63
CA THR A 758 41.63 5.13 10.89
C THR A 758 40.24 4.51 11.01
N VAL A 759 39.68 4.42 12.22
CA VAL A 759 38.32 3.90 12.46
C VAL A 759 37.26 4.76 11.76
N ARG A 760 37.39 6.09 11.80
CA ARG A 760 36.48 7.01 11.06
C ARG A 760 36.61 6.86 9.54
N LYS A 761 37.82 6.60 9.03
CA LYS A 761 38.04 6.34 7.60
C LYS A 761 37.39 5.03 7.19
N GLU A 762 37.54 3.97 7.96
CA GLU A 762 36.90 2.68 7.71
C GLU A 762 35.37 2.81 7.68
N MET A 763 34.80 3.52 8.65
CA MET A 763 33.37 3.84 8.69
C MET A 763 32.89 4.48 7.36
N ARG A 764 33.65 5.45 6.82
CA ARG A 764 33.32 6.12 5.54
C ARG A 764 33.44 5.18 4.34
N VAL A 765 34.45 4.30 4.31
CA VAL A 765 34.66 3.33 3.22
C VAL A 765 33.52 2.31 3.15
N LYS A 766 33.00 1.87 4.30
CA LYS A 766 31.83 0.99 4.39
C LYS A 766 30.49 1.70 4.09
N GLY A 767 30.51 2.99 3.76
CA GLY A 767 29.33 3.76 3.37
C GLY A 767 28.52 4.32 4.56
N PHE A 768 28.97 4.14 5.80
CA PHE A 768 28.29 4.68 6.97
C PHE A 768 28.56 6.18 7.12
N GLN A 769 27.52 6.96 7.42
CA GLN A 769 27.63 8.38 7.72
C GLN A 769 27.28 8.66 9.18
N LYS A 770 28.09 9.49 9.84
CA LYS A 770 27.78 10.01 11.17
C LYS A 770 26.68 11.05 11.05
N GLN A 771 25.55 10.85 11.73
CA GLN A 771 24.54 11.89 11.85
C GLN A 771 25.11 13.11 12.60
N PRO A 772 24.97 14.33 12.06
CA PRO A 772 25.46 15.53 12.72
C PRO A 772 24.68 15.82 14.01
N SER A 773 25.38 16.31 15.03
CA SER A 773 24.76 16.76 16.29
C SER A 773 23.88 17.98 16.02
N ARG A 774 22.58 17.82 16.20
CA ARG A 774 21.57 18.84 15.93
C ARG A 774 20.72 19.09 17.16
N SER A 775 20.46 20.36 17.44
CA SER A 775 19.45 20.78 18.41
C SER A 775 18.48 21.73 17.73
N TRP A 776 17.20 21.65 18.04
CA TRP A 776 16.20 22.50 17.41
C TRP A 776 15.15 22.99 18.41
N VAL A 777 14.54 24.11 18.04
CA VAL A 777 13.46 24.77 18.76
C VAL A 777 12.33 25.04 17.78
N ILE A 778 11.09 24.87 18.22
CA ILE A 778 9.92 25.23 17.42
C ILE A 778 9.52 26.65 17.78
N HIS A 779 9.57 27.56 16.79
CA HIS A 779 9.13 28.94 16.93
C HIS A 779 8.17 29.28 15.80
N GLN A 780 6.99 29.83 16.11
CA GLN A 780 5.96 30.19 15.13
C GLN A 780 5.61 29.04 14.14
N ASN A 781 5.45 27.81 14.64
CA ASN A 781 5.18 26.60 13.84
C ASN A 781 6.26 26.25 12.79
N LYS A 782 7.47 26.80 12.91
CA LYS A 782 8.64 26.41 12.11
C LYS A 782 9.70 25.79 13.02
N THR A 783 10.29 24.70 12.55
CA THR A 783 11.47 24.11 13.19
C THR A 783 12.70 24.92 12.85
N ILE A 784 13.40 25.42 13.86
CA ILE A 784 14.66 26.14 13.69
C ILE A 784 15.78 25.26 14.24
N SER A 785 16.68 24.89 13.35
CA SER A 785 17.74 23.92 13.60
C SER A 785 19.07 24.60 13.82
N PHE A 786 19.83 24.10 14.80
CA PHE A 786 21.17 24.54 15.12
C PHE A 786 22.12 23.36 15.02
N TYR A 787 23.18 23.55 14.24
CA TYR A 787 24.33 22.66 14.19
C TYR A 787 25.51 23.30 14.92
N THR A 788 26.47 22.49 15.35
CA THR A 788 27.68 22.99 15.98
C THR A 788 28.39 23.98 15.05
N ARG A 789 28.62 25.21 15.54
CA ARG A 789 29.24 26.32 14.78
C ARG A 789 28.49 26.79 13.53
N ASP A 790 27.18 26.54 13.46
CA ASP A 790 26.37 26.98 12.33
C ASP A 790 26.14 28.50 12.32
N LYS A 791 26.48 29.14 11.20
CA LYS A 791 26.25 30.58 10.95
C LYS A 791 25.24 30.84 9.84
N SER A 792 24.53 29.80 9.37
CA SER A 792 23.55 29.90 8.28
C SER A 792 22.27 30.67 8.68
N HIS A 793 22.01 30.82 9.97
CA HIS A 793 20.83 31.50 10.47
C HIS A 793 20.87 33.01 10.21
N SER A 794 19.75 33.61 9.79
CA SER A 794 19.65 35.05 9.46
C SER A 794 20.06 35.96 10.63
N GLN A 795 19.77 35.54 11.86
CA GLN A 795 20.12 36.23 13.11
C GLN A 795 21.34 35.63 13.83
N ALA A 796 22.25 34.94 13.11
CA ALA A 796 23.39 34.29 13.73
C ALA A 796 24.23 35.25 14.59
N LYS A 797 24.41 36.50 14.17
CA LYS A 797 25.19 37.50 14.94
C LYS A 797 24.60 37.74 16.34
N ASP A 798 23.28 37.92 16.44
CA ASP A 798 22.59 38.19 17.70
C ASP A 798 22.58 36.97 18.62
N ILE A 799 22.45 35.77 18.05
CA ILE A 799 22.48 34.51 18.80
C ILE A 799 23.86 34.27 19.40
N TYR A 800 24.92 34.51 18.62
CA TYR A 800 26.29 34.33 19.07
C TYR A 800 26.68 35.35 20.13
N SER A 801 26.37 36.63 19.92
CA SER A 801 26.63 37.67 20.93
C SER A 801 25.82 37.43 22.21
N GLY A 802 24.54 37.05 22.08
CA GLY A 802 23.70 36.67 23.24
C GLY A 802 24.25 35.45 23.98
N LEU A 803 24.80 34.47 23.28
CA LEU A 803 25.43 33.30 23.88
C LEU A 803 26.74 33.65 24.60
N GLU A 804 27.59 34.51 24.04
CA GLU A 804 28.81 34.98 24.69
C GLU A 804 28.51 35.70 26.01
N ILE A 805 27.50 36.58 26.01
CA ILE A 805 27.02 37.26 27.22
C ILE A 805 26.53 36.23 28.24
N LEU A 806 25.71 35.26 27.79
CA LEU A 806 25.16 34.24 28.67
C LEU A 806 26.24 33.35 29.29
N ILE A 807 27.26 32.96 28.51
CA ILE A 807 28.40 32.20 29.02
C ILE A 807 29.15 33.01 30.06
N SER A 808 29.39 34.30 29.83
CA SER A 808 30.05 35.17 30.80
C SER A 808 29.28 35.26 32.12
N GLU A 809 27.95 35.41 32.06
CA GLU A 809 27.10 35.43 33.26
C GLU A 809 27.09 34.08 33.98
N CYS A 810 27.03 32.96 33.25
CA CYS A 810 27.15 31.63 33.84
C CYS A 810 28.51 31.41 34.52
N GLN A 811 29.61 31.89 33.92
CA GLN A 811 30.94 31.81 34.53
C GLN A 811 31.04 32.61 35.82
N LYS A 812 30.44 33.81 35.88
CA LYS A 812 30.32 34.59 37.13
C LYS A 812 29.52 33.84 38.20
N ALA A 813 28.56 33.02 37.80
CA ALA A 813 27.79 32.16 38.69
C ALA A 813 28.49 30.83 39.07
N GLY A 814 29.71 30.58 38.58
CA GLY A 814 30.52 29.40 38.92
C GLY A 814 30.47 28.26 37.91
N TYR A 815 30.07 28.50 36.65
CA TYR A 815 30.21 27.53 35.57
C TYR A 815 31.65 27.49 35.03
N GLU A 816 32.28 26.32 35.08
CA GLU A 816 33.60 26.08 34.47
C GLU A 816 33.45 25.14 33.24
N PRO A 817 33.89 25.56 32.04
CA PRO A 817 33.85 24.72 30.85
C PRO A 817 34.79 23.51 30.95
N ASP A 818 34.27 22.32 30.70
CA ASP A 818 35.07 21.08 30.77
C ASP A 818 35.64 20.67 29.40
N THR A 819 36.93 20.93 29.19
CA THR A 819 37.64 20.64 27.92
C THR A 819 37.84 19.15 27.65
N SER A 820 37.59 18.26 28.62
CA SER A 820 37.68 16.81 28.43
C SER A 820 36.64 16.27 27.43
N PHE A 821 35.54 17.01 27.23
CA PHE A 821 34.50 16.65 26.25
C PHE A 821 34.87 16.99 24.80
N VAL A 822 36.00 17.67 24.55
CA VAL A 822 36.46 17.99 23.20
C VAL A 822 37.42 16.91 22.70
N LEU A 823 36.87 15.97 21.94
CA LEU A 823 37.59 14.84 21.35
C LEU A 823 38.24 15.20 20.00
N HIS A 824 38.88 16.37 19.92
CA HIS A 824 39.60 16.85 18.74
C HIS A 824 41.05 17.23 19.10
N GLU A 825 41.98 16.95 18.20
CA GLU A 825 43.39 17.32 18.33
C GLU A 825 43.57 18.81 18.03
N VAL A 826 43.25 19.65 19.02
CA VAL A 826 43.34 21.12 18.94
C VAL A 826 43.88 21.69 20.24
N GLY A 827 44.50 22.87 20.19
CA GLY A 827 45.03 23.54 21.39
C GLY A 827 43.93 23.88 22.40
N GLU A 828 44.28 24.00 23.69
CA GLU A 828 43.30 24.25 24.78
C GLU A 828 42.41 25.48 24.53
N HIS A 829 42.96 26.58 24.01
CA HIS A 829 42.18 27.76 23.63
C HIS A 829 41.12 27.44 22.55
N GLN A 830 41.47 26.62 21.57
CA GLN A 830 40.52 26.19 20.55
C GLN A 830 39.48 25.23 21.13
N LYS A 831 39.84 24.35 22.08
CA LYS A 831 38.87 23.46 22.74
C LYS A 831 37.74 24.24 23.41
N LEU A 832 38.06 25.34 24.09
CA LEU A 832 37.05 26.24 24.67
C LEU A 832 36.08 26.77 23.60
N ASP A 833 36.60 27.23 22.46
CA ASP A 833 35.75 27.64 21.32
C ASP A 833 34.92 26.49 20.74
N PHE A 834 35.39 25.24 20.76
CA PHE A 834 34.56 24.09 20.36
C PHE A 834 33.36 23.91 21.30
N LEU A 835 33.57 24.05 22.62
CA LEU A 835 32.53 23.87 23.64
C LEU A 835 31.48 24.98 23.64
N PHE A 836 31.87 26.22 23.42
CA PHE A 836 30.95 27.37 23.50
C PHE A 836 29.88 27.30 22.43
N TYR A 837 30.22 26.85 21.21
CA TYR A 837 29.30 26.83 20.07
C TYR A 837 28.66 25.47 19.81
N HIS A 838 28.41 24.69 20.85
CA HIS A 838 27.61 23.48 20.77
C HIS A 838 26.15 23.79 20.42
N SER A 839 25.53 22.93 19.60
CA SER A 839 24.16 23.11 19.11
C SER A 839 23.11 23.34 20.21
N ALA A 840 23.25 22.67 21.36
CA ALA A 840 22.34 22.84 22.49
C ALA A 840 22.42 24.23 23.13
N LYS A 841 23.63 24.82 23.23
CA LYS A 841 23.85 26.16 23.77
C LYS A 841 23.30 27.24 22.83
N LEU A 842 23.53 27.08 21.53
CA LEU A 842 22.96 27.95 20.49
C LEU A 842 21.41 27.93 20.52
N ALA A 843 20.82 26.74 20.63
CA ALA A 843 19.37 26.58 20.75
C ALA A 843 18.80 27.25 22.02
N ALA A 844 19.50 27.13 23.15
CA ALA A 844 19.11 27.79 24.40
C ALA A 844 19.20 29.31 24.31
N ALA A 845 20.29 29.85 23.76
CA ALA A 845 20.45 31.29 23.53
C ALA A 845 19.35 31.85 22.62
N PHE A 846 19.08 31.18 21.49
CA PHE A 846 17.96 31.54 20.61
C PHE A 846 16.61 31.50 21.33
N GLY A 847 16.36 30.44 22.10
CA GLY A 847 15.13 30.28 22.88
C GLY A 847 14.93 31.38 23.93
N LEU A 848 16.01 31.88 24.54
CA LEU A 848 15.97 33.00 25.49
C LEU A 848 15.68 34.33 24.80
N LEU A 849 16.29 34.57 23.64
CA LEU A 849 16.11 35.81 22.88
C LEU A 849 14.70 35.93 22.27
N MET A 850 14.14 34.83 21.76
CA MET A 850 12.91 34.88 20.95
C MET A 850 11.62 34.62 21.75
N ASN A 851 11.70 33.98 22.92
CA ASN A 851 10.51 33.69 23.71
C ASN A 851 10.22 34.78 24.74
N ARG A 852 8.93 35.14 24.88
CA ARG A 852 8.47 36.09 25.91
C ARG A 852 8.95 35.67 27.31
N PRO A 853 9.31 36.64 28.18
CA PRO A 853 9.61 36.38 29.59
C PRO A 853 8.56 35.47 30.25
N GLY A 854 9.02 34.48 31.03
CA GLY A 854 8.16 33.54 31.75
C GLY A 854 7.71 32.29 30.99
N LYS A 855 7.84 32.22 29.66
CA LYS A 855 7.56 30.95 28.94
C LYS A 855 8.72 29.96 29.06
N PRO A 856 8.47 28.65 29.25
CA PRO A 856 9.53 27.65 29.23
C PRO A 856 10.12 27.53 27.82
N ILE A 857 11.41 27.22 27.73
CA ILE A 857 12.11 27.00 26.45
C ILE A 857 12.13 25.51 26.17
N LYS A 858 11.53 25.07 25.06
CA LYS A 858 11.54 23.67 24.62
C LYS A 858 12.66 23.44 23.60
N ILE A 859 13.56 22.52 23.89
CA ILE A 859 14.69 22.15 23.02
C ILE A 859 14.64 20.64 22.78
N VAL A 860 14.76 20.22 21.53
CA VAL A 860 15.01 18.81 21.20
C VAL A 860 16.43 18.65 20.69
N LYS A 861 17.07 17.53 21.06
CA LYS A 861 18.38 17.12 20.61
C LYS A 861 18.34 15.68 20.08
N ASN A 862 18.98 15.41 18.95
CA ASN A 862 18.97 14.07 18.35
C ASN A 862 19.92 13.07 19.04
N ILE A 863 20.94 13.55 19.75
CA ILE A 863 21.91 12.74 20.49
C ILE A 863 21.91 13.12 21.97
N SER A 864 22.43 12.25 22.84
CA SER A 864 22.56 12.53 24.27
C SER A 864 23.32 13.83 24.53
N LEU A 865 22.85 14.60 25.52
CA LEU A 865 23.48 15.85 25.93
C LEU A 865 24.86 15.58 26.55
N CYS A 866 25.90 16.30 26.14
CA CYS A 866 27.21 16.17 26.78
C CYS A 866 27.21 16.84 28.16
N GLY A 867 28.10 16.38 29.05
CA GLY A 867 28.16 16.85 30.44
C GLY A 867 28.36 18.37 30.56
N ASP A 868 29.24 18.94 29.74
CA ASP A 868 29.45 20.40 29.70
C ASP A 868 28.18 21.18 29.31
N CYS A 869 27.44 20.73 28.29
CA CYS A 869 26.16 21.37 27.93
C CYS A 869 25.12 21.20 29.04
N HIS A 870 25.07 20.04 29.68
CA HIS A 870 24.16 19.79 30.80
C HIS A 870 24.42 20.75 31.96
N GLN A 871 25.69 20.90 32.36
CA GLN A 871 26.08 21.83 33.42
C GLN A 871 25.82 23.29 33.04
N PHE A 872 26.14 23.68 31.80
CA PHE A 872 25.82 25.01 31.29
C PHE A 872 24.31 25.33 31.37
N LEU A 873 23.43 24.40 30.99
CA LEU A 873 21.98 24.61 31.04
C LEU A 873 21.45 24.71 32.48
N LYS A 874 22.05 24.00 33.45
CA LYS A 874 21.76 24.18 34.88
C LYS A 874 22.03 25.63 35.30
N TYR A 875 23.25 26.13 35.10
CA TYR A 875 23.59 27.52 35.43
C TYR A 875 22.76 28.53 34.65
N THR A 876 22.49 28.27 33.37
CA THR A 876 21.61 29.11 32.55
C THR A 876 20.23 29.25 33.18
N SER A 877 19.64 28.14 33.65
CA SER A 877 18.33 28.18 34.31
C SER A 877 18.35 28.98 35.62
N ALA A 878 19.45 28.95 36.37
CA ALA A 878 19.63 29.72 37.60
C ALA A 878 19.82 31.23 37.32
N VAL A 879 20.72 31.58 36.40
CA VAL A 879 21.05 32.97 36.04
C VAL A 879 19.86 33.68 35.41
N THR A 880 19.13 33.00 34.53
CA THR A 880 18.02 33.61 33.80
C THR A 880 16.67 33.49 34.52
N ASN A 881 16.59 32.68 35.58
CA ASN A 881 15.34 32.31 36.26
C ASN A 881 14.26 31.81 35.27
N ARG A 882 14.68 31.03 34.26
CA ARG A 882 13.81 30.46 33.22
C ARG A 882 13.89 28.94 33.23
N GLN A 883 12.74 28.31 33.08
CA GLN A 883 12.66 26.86 32.88
C GLN A 883 13.10 26.50 31.46
N ILE A 884 14.01 25.52 31.36
CA ILE A 884 14.47 24.96 30.09
C ILE A 884 14.09 23.48 30.08
N LEU A 885 13.28 23.11 29.08
CA LEU A 885 12.78 21.76 28.86
C LEU A 885 13.56 21.17 27.69
N LEU A 886 14.44 20.21 27.95
CA LEU A 886 15.24 19.57 26.91
C LEU A 886 14.89 18.10 26.79
N ARG A 887 14.72 17.62 25.55
CA ARG A 887 14.61 16.19 25.24
C ARG A 887 15.81 15.77 24.41
N ASP A 888 16.56 14.79 24.88
CA ASP A 888 17.65 14.16 24.12
C ASP A 888 17.38 12.67 23.88
N ALA A 889 18.37 11.93 23.39
CA ALA A 889 18.26 10.49 23.16
C ALA A 889 18.10 9.67 24.45
N SER A 890 18.44 10.22 25.62
CA SER A 890 18.31 9.55 26.93
C SER A 890 16.95 9.77 27.59
N GLY A 891 16.24 10.84 27.21
CA GLY A 891 14.93 11.20 27.74
C GLY A 891 14.77 12.69 27.99
N PHE A 892 13.86 13.06 28.89
CA PHE A 892 13.61 14.44 29.28
C PHE A 892 14.54 14.92 30.41
N HIS A 893 14.94 16.18 30.29
CA HIS A 893 15.69 16.96 31.27
C HIS A 893 14.93 18.26 31.54
N TYR A 894 14.51 18.44 32.78
CA TYR A 894 13.81 19.64 33.24
C TYR A 894 14.79 20.48 34.06
N PHE A 895 15.28 21.58 33.48
CA PHE A 895 16.20 22.50 34.15
C PHE A 895 15.42 23.65 34.80
N SER A 896 15.55 23.80 36.10
CA SER A 896 14.94 24.88 36.87
C SER A 896 15.81 25.24 38.07
N ASN A 897 16.07 26.53 38.27
CA ASN A 897 16.79 27.08 39.43
C ASN A 897 18.14 26.38 39.71
N GLY A 898 18.89 26.04 38.66
CA GLY A 898 20.20 25.38 38.82
C GLY A 898 20.14 23.87 38.99
N HIS A 899 18.95 23.28 39.06
CA HIS A 899 18.76 21.83 39.19
C HIS A 899 18.23 21.22 37.89
N CYS A 900 18.56 19.95 37.68
CA CYS A 900 17.99 19.13 36.61
C CYS A 900 17.23 17.96 37.22
N SER A 901 16.10 17.57 36.62
CA SER A 901 15.30 16.40 37.02
C SER A 901 16.05 15.07 37.01
N CYS A 902 17.21 14.97 36.36
CA CYS A 902 18.02 13.76 36.33
C CYS A 902 18.90 13.54 37.57
N ASN A 903 18.92 14.49 38.54
CA ASN A 903 19.76 14.44 39.75
C ASN A 903 21.24 14.14 39.47
N ASP A 904 21.75 14.70 38.38
CA ASP A 904 23.13 14.53 37.93
C ASP A 904 23.55 13.09 37.55
N ARG A 905 22.57 12.22 37.26
CA ARG A 905 22.75 10.84 36.78
C ARG A 905 22.24 10.72 35.34
N TRP A 906 22.98 11.27 34.38
CA TRP A 906 22.59 11.36 32.95
C TRP A 906 23.34 10.38 32.04
#